data_AF-A0A971MWN6-F1
#
_entry.id   AF-A0A971MWN6-F1
#
_cell.length_a   1.000
_cell.length_b   1.000
_cell.length_c   1.000
_cell.angle_alpha   90.00
_cell.angle_beta   90.00
_cell.angle_gamma   90.00
#
_symmetry.space_group_name_H-M   'P 1'
#
loop_
_entity.id
_entity.type
_entity.pdbx_description
1 polymer ?
#
loop_
_entity_poly.entity_id
_entity_poly.type
_entity_poly.pdbx_seq_one_letter_code
_entity_poly.pdbx_strand_id
1 'polypeptide(L)'
;MKGAILNNRYKLNEVIGIGGMAKVYDAYDMVLERSVAVKVLKGEYSESEDFLSKFKTEATSAASLSDENIVAIYDVGSETINDDIVEYIVMEKIDGITLKDLIDENAPLSDEKIVFYGRQIALALQAAHRKGVVHRDIKPANIMINHDDKIKVTDFGIARVSSKATITYTSSVLGTVHYISPEQVKGLAIDNRSDLYSLGVVLYEMATGDVPFDAETPVSIAIKHIQDEPLLVTELNSEVNPNIANIINKLLKKEAVERYQSAAELIRDLDNYQNIDFVTANKETQKFNGKKIAPKGVPVSYETKEKPVNQTPDTGDKKLSKAFNYGFFSVLAILGVVLIYFLLSSLATSNQDEDMVVVPNLVDYSEDNALSRLKELGLEPAYDERIHDSAIQKGYVIEQSIDPQTQVKKGTEVRLTISKGPEMVVVPRLTSFDLEVAKELISKEGLSDGEVTYENNEKKAGIVISQFPEAYSSVNTGAKINLVVSSGPKIEKVEVPKVIGQLQSAALESLRARNLIPGNIRLEYSSEPENVIIKQSIEAGSQVDKQTAVDLVVSRGEDNKVNVPSLVGTDQENAVSTLRNLGLIADVSSEYSDKPVNEVLSQSIESGNSVDKGSAISLVVSKGPEPQPEPEPVDPPVDPQPTPEQKKFVFNIQAPEGSESFNIKIYNASDRELLHDRTYTTAELDNSVAVVEITANEDTQFKILIDDKVADINYE
;
A
#
# COMPACT_ATOMS: atom_id res chain seq x y z
N MET A 1 1.99 -35.40 4.18
CA MET A 1 1.38 -34.67 3.06
C MET A 1 1.57 -35.35 1.70
N LYS A 2 2.78 -35.80 1.30
CA LYS A 2 2.94 -36.59 0.06
C LYS A 2 1.98 -37.80 0.03
N GLY A 3 1.24 -37.95 -1.08
CA GLY A 3 0.21 -38.97 -1.25
C GLY A 3 -1.17 -38.64 -0.65
N ALA A 4 -1.31 -37.53 0.08
CA ALA A 4 -2.60 -37.09 0.59
C ALA A 4 -3.51 -36.63 -0.56
N ILE A 5 -4.81 -36.79 -0.39
CA ILE A 5 -5.83 -36.33 -1.33
C ILE A 5 -6.59 -35.22 -0.63
N LEU A 6 -6.48 -33.99 -1.13
CA LEU A 6 -7.18 -32.83 -0.60
C LEU A 6 -8.55 -32.71 -1.25
N ASN A 7 -9.59 -32.48 -0.43
CA ASN A 7 -10.99 -32.31 -0.83
C ASN A 7 -11.48 -33.42 -1.79
N ASN A 8 -11.01 -34.65 -1.56
CA ASN A 8 -11.25 -35.81 -2.43
C ASN A 8 -10.98 -35.59 -3.93
N ARG A 9 -10.15 -34.59 -4.28
CA ARG A 9 -9.95 -34.15 -5.67
C ARG A 9 -8.49 -34.01 -6.05
N TYR A 10 -7.68 -33.38 -5.20
CA TYR A 10 -6.30 -33.05 -5.52
C TYR A 10 -5.34 -34.02 -4.85
N LYS A 11 -4.76 -34.94 -5.62
CA LYS A 11 -3.77 -35.89 -5.10
C LYS A 11 -2.38 -35.25 -5.11
N LEU A 12 -1.82 -35.03 -3.92
CA LEU A 12 -0.48 -34.47 -3.77
C LEU A 12 0.59 -35.52 -4.09
N ASN A 13 1.48 -35.19 -5.02
CA ASN A 13 2.64 -35.99 -5.38
C ASN A 13 3.86 -35.54 -4.57
N GLU A 14 4.84 -34.93 -5.22
CA GLU A 14 6.09 -34.49 -4.60
C GLU A 14 6.14 -32.99 -4.35
N VAL A 15 7.03 -32.58 -3.45
CA VAL A 15 7.29 -31.16 -3.19
C VAL A 15 8.16 -30.63 -4.32
N ILE A 16 7.69 -29.59 -5.01
CA ILE A 16 8.40 -28.93 -6.11
C ILE A 16 8.95 -27.56 -5.71
N GLY A 17 8.53 -27.01 -4.56
CA GLY A 17 9.06 -25.76 -4.03
C GLY A 17 8.84 -25.62 -2.53
N ILE A 18 9.78 -24.97 -1.84
CA ILE A 18 9.67 -24.68 -0.41
C ILE A 18 9.89 -23.17 -0.22
N GLY A 19 8.81 -22.45 0.08
CA GLY A 19 8.88 -21.04 0.43
C GLY A 19 9.04 -20.83 1.94
N GLY A 20 9.08 -19.55 2.36
CA GLY A 20 9.12 -19.17 3.77
C GLY A 20 7.91 -19.69 4.56
N MET A 21 6.69 -19.42 4.07
CA MET A 21 5.44 -19.75 4.75
C MET A 21 4.71 -21.01 4.24
N ALA A 22 5.05 -21.49 3.04
CA ALA A 22 4.31 -22.55 2.35
C ALA A 22 5.22 -23.55 1.65
N LYS A 23 4.68 -24.73 1.35
CA LYS A 23 5.30 -25.74 0.48
C LYS A 23 4.43 -25.90 -0.77
N VAL A 24 5.05 -25.92 -1.94
CA VAL A 24 4.35 -26.15 -3.21
C VAL A 24 4.55 -27.61 -3.60
N TYR A 25 3.45 -28.30 -3.86
CA TYR A 25 3.42 -29.68 -4.30
C TYR A 25 3.01 -29.75 -5.76
N ASP A 26 3.66 -30.64 -6.52
CA ASP A 26 3.05 -31.20 -7.71
C ASP A 26 1.82 -32.02 -7.28
N ALA A 27 0.71 -31.85 -7.99
CA ALA A 27 -0.51 -32.58 -7.70
C ALA A 27 -1.29 -32.89 -8.97
N TYR A 28 -2.22 -33.83 -8.84
CA TYR A 28 -3.13 -34.21 -9.91
C TYR A 28 -4.57 -33.93 -9.50
N ASP A 29 -5.26 -33.09 -10.28
CA ASP A 29 -6.70 -32.89 -10.18
C ASP A 29 -7.37 -34.12 -10.80
N MET A 30 -7.89 -35.01 -9.95
CA MET A 30 -8.47 -36.29 -10.37
C MET A 30 -9.84 -36.12 -11.04
N VAL A 31 -10.48 -34.95 -10.93
CA VAL A 31 -11.79 -34.68 -11.52
C VAL A 31 -11.65 -34.11 -12.93
N LEU A 32 -10.74 -33.15 -13.11
CA LEU A 32 -10.45 -32.55 -14.43
C LEU A 32 -9.30 -33.25 -15.17
N GLU A 33 -8.74 -34.31 -14.57
CA GLU A 33 -7.66 -35.14 -15.13
C GLU A 33 -6.43 -34.36 -15.60
N ARG A 34 -6.00 -33.35 -14.82
CA ARG A 34 -4.88 -32.47 -15.18
C ARG A 34 -3.88 -32.30 -14.04
N SER A 35 -2.63 -32.02 -14.39
CA SER A 35 -1.59 -31.62 -13.44
C SER A 35 -1.82 -30.19 -12.95
N VAL A 36 -1.64 -29.99 -11.64
CA VAL A 36 -1.79 -28.69 -10.96
C VAL A 36 -0.68 -28.54 -9.93
N ALA A 37 -0.37 -27.30 -9.55
CA ALA A 37 0.48 -27.01 -8.40
C ALA A 37 -0.42 -26.69 -7.20
N VAL A 38 -0.07 -27.21 -6.03
CA VAL A 38 -0.81 -26.95 -4.78
C VAL A 38 0.11 -26.35 -3.74
N LYS A 39 -0.09 -25.07 -3.45
CA LYS A 39 0.61 -24.34 -2.39
C LYS A 39 -0.10 -24.63 -1.08
N VAL A 40 0.59 -25.22 -0.12
CA VAL A 40 0.06 -25.62 1.20
C VAL A 40 0.78 -24.82 2.28
N LEU A 41 0.02 -24.15 3.16
CA LEU A 41 0.58 -23.42 4.30
C LEU A 41 1.29 -24.39 5.25
N LYS A 42 2.49 -24.03 5.74
CA LYS A 42 3.18 -24.88 6.73
C LYS A 42 2.42 -24.86 8.06
N GLY A 43 2.33 -26.01 8.73
CA GLY A 43 1.58 -26.15 10.00
C GLY A 43 2.07 -25.24 11.13
N GLU A 44 3.33 -24.78 11.09
CA GLU A 44 3.86 -23.80 12.05
C GLU A 44 3.19 -22.41 11.94
N TYR A 45 2.46 -22.15 10.86
CA TYR A 45 1.76 -20.89 10.59
C TYR A 45 0.24 -21.03 10.56
N SER A 46 -0.31 -22.24 10.69
CA SER A 46 -1.77 -22.48 10.54
C SER A 46 -2.59 -21.89 11.69
N GLU A 47 -2.01 -21.72 12.88
CA GLU A 47 -2.69 -21.12 14.04
C GLU A 47 -2.60 -19.59 14.07
N SER A 48 -1.79 -18.98 13.21
CA SER A 48 -1.62 -17.54 13.19
C SER A 48 -2.64 -16.89 12.25
N GLU A 49 -3.58 -16.14 12.84
CA GLU A 49 -4.57 -15.36 12.07
C GLU A 49 -3.92 -14.43 11.04
N ASP A 50 -2.75 -13.85 11.37
CA ASP A 50 -1.99 -12.97 10.47
C ASP A 50 -1.48 -13.69 9.23
N PHE A 51 -0.90 -14.89 9.37
CA PHE A 51 -0.39 -15.66 8.23
C PHE A 51 -1.53 -16.27 7.42
N LEU A 52 -2.59 -16.72 8.09
CA LEU A 52 -3.79 -17.25 7.45
C LEU A 52 -4.50 -16.18 6.60
N SER A 53 -4.68 -14.98 7.15
CA SER A 53 -5.29 -13.85 6.45
C SER A 53 -4.46 -13.43 5.22
N LYS A 54 -3.12 -13.41 5.34
CA LYS A 54 -2.22 -13.15 4.20
C LYS A 54 -2.36 -14.20 3.10
N PHE A 55 -2.34 -15.47 3.48
CA PHE A 55 -2.46 -16.60 2.55
C PHE A 55 -3.79 -16.56 1.77
N LYS A 56 -4.90 -16.25 2.45
CA LYS A 56 -6.22 -16.09 1.81
C LYS A 56 -6.31 -14.84 0.93
N THR A 57 -5.70 -13.73 1.36
CA THR A 57 -5.67 -12.47 0.60
C THR A 57 -4.88 -12.60 -0.71
N GLU A 58 -3.74 -13.30 -0.69
CA GLU A 58 -2.94 -13.64 -1.87
C GLU A 58 -3.79 -14.39 -2.90
N ALA A 59 -4.43 -15.47 -2.45
CA ALA A 59 -5.26 -16.32 -3.30
C ALA A 59 -6.43 -15.55 -3.93
N THR A 60 -7.12 -14.73 -3.13
CA THR A 60 -8.28 -13.97 -3.59
C THR A 60 -7.89 -12.88 -4.59
N SER A 61 -6.75 -12.21 -4.37
CA SER A 61 -6.26 -11.16 -5.25
C SER A 61 -5.89 -11.71 -6.62
N ALA A 62 -5.14 -12.83 -6.64
CA ALA A 62 -4.71 -13.49 -7.87
C ALA A 62 -5.83 -14.24 -8.60
N ALA A 63 -6.82 -14.82 -7.89
CA ALA A 63 -7.95 -15.51 -8.52
C ALA A 63 -8.82 -14.58 -9.39
N SER A 64 -8.81 -13.28 -9.11
CA SER A 64 -9.49 -12.29 -9.95
C SER A 64 -8.75 -11.99 -11.26
N LEU A 65 -7.49 -12.41 -11.40
CA LEU A 65 -6.63 -12.14 -12.54
C LEU A 65 -6.71 -13.30 -13.54
N SER A 66 -6.90 -12.96 -14.81
CA SER A 66 -6.90 -13.92 -15.92
C SER A 66 -6.13 -13.25 -17.04
N ASP A 67 -4.89 -13.67 -17.20
CA ASP A 67 -3.93 -13.12 -18.15
C ASP A 67 -2.92 -14.22 -18.52
N GLU A 68 -2.38 -14.18 -19.74
CA GLU A 68 -1.44 -15.18 -20.22
C GLU A 68 -0.15 -15.21 -19.39
N ASN A 69 0.30 -14.04 -18.92
CA ASN A 69 1.55 -13.88 -18.18
C ASN A 69 1.37 -13.95 -16.64
N ILE A 70 0.20 -14.36 -16.15
CA ILE A 70 -0.09 -14.54 -14.71
C ILE A 70 -0.45 -16.00 -14.45
N VAL A 71 0.08 -16.58 -13.37
CA VAL A 71 -0.30 -17.93 -12.93
C VAL A 71 -1.78 -17.95 -12.55
N ALA A 72 -2.55 -18.83 -13.19
CA ALA A 72 -3.97 -18.95 -12.88
C ALA A 72 -4.20 -19.66 -11.55
N ILE A 73 -5.06 -19.10 -10.70
CA ILE A 73 -5.58 -19.79 -9.50
C ILE A 73 -6.89 -20.47 -9.86
N TYR A 74 -6.97 -21.76 -9.54
CA TYR A 74 -8.13 -22.59 -9.84
C TYR A 74 -9.05 -22.78 -8.64
N ASP A 75 -8.49 -22.90 -7.44
CA ASP A 75 -9.25 -23.22 -6.24
C ASP A 75 -8.51 -22.78 -4.97
N VAL A 76 -9.27 -22.58 -3.89
CA VAL A 76 -8.75 -22.27 -2.56
C VAL A 76 -9.54 -23.10 -1.55
N GLY A 77 -8.85 -23.82 -0.68
CA GLY A 77 -9.50 -24.72 0.25
C GLY A 77 -8.83 -24.80 1.62
N SER A 78 -9.62 -25.29 2.57
CA SER A 78 -9.23 -25.57 3.94
C SER A 78 -9.82 -26.91 4.34
N GLU A 79 -8.99 -27.83 4.84
CA GLU A 79 -9.42 -29.16 5.25
C GLU A 79 -8.66 -29.61 6.50
N THR A 80 -9.35 -30.30 7.41
CA THR A 80 -8.72 -30.89 8.59
C THR A 80 -8.18 -32.29 8.27
N ILE A 81 -6.87 -32.48 8.41
CA ILE A 81 -6.19 -33.76 8.19
C ILE A 81 -5.41 -34.11 9.44
N ASN A 82 -5.74 -35.24 10.08
CA ASN A 82 -5.10 -35.69 11.33
C ASN A 82 -5.12 -34.61 12.43
N ASP A 83 -6.26 -33.97 12.65
CA ASP A 83 -6.49 -32.88 13.61
C ASP A 83 -5.76 -31.55 13.29
N ASP A 84 -4.99 -31.47 12.21
CA ASP A 84 -4.36 -30.24 11.73
C ASP A 84 -5.21 -29.58 10.64
N ILE A 85 -5.40 -28.25 10.71
CA ILE A 85 -6.03 -27.47 9.63
C ILE A 85 -5.01 -27.24 8.52
N VAL A 86 -5.30 -27.77 7.33
CA VAL A 86 -4.50 -27.63 6.12
C VAL A 86 -5.17 -26.65 5.18
N GLU A 87 -4.54 -25.48 5.02
CA GLU A 87 -4.96 -24.44 4.09
C GLU A 87 -4.13 -24.53 2.82
N TYR A 88 -4.79 -24.50 1.66
CA TYR A 88 -4.14 -24.70 0.37
C TYR A 88 -4.74 -23.86 -0.76
N ILE A 89 -3.90 -23.57 -1.75
CA ILE A 89 -4.24 -22.86 -2.99
C ILE A 89 -3.86 -23.78 -4.15
N VAL A 90 -4.81 -24.02 -5.04
CA VAL A 90 -4.60 -24.81 -6.26
C VAL A 90 -4.40 -23.84 -7.42
N MET A 91 -3.30 -24.00 -8.14
CA MET A 91 -2.89 -23.11 -9.21
C MET A 91 -2.34 -23.89 -10.41
N GLU A 92 -2.18 -23.17 -11.52
CA GLU A 92 -1.55 -23.67 -12.74
C GLU A 92 -0.15 -24.23 -12.43
N LYS A 93 0.13 -25.45 -12.91
CA LYS A 93 1.48 -26.00 -12.85
C LYS A 93 2.28 -25.48 -14.04
N ILE A 94 3.36 -24.75 -13.75
CA ILE A 94 4.31 -24.31 -14.78
C ILE A 94 5.47 -25.30 -14.82
N ASP A 95 5.71 -25.87 -15.99
CA ASP A 95 6.88 -26.70 -16.25
C ASP A 95 7.99 -25.82 -16.87
N GLY A 96 9.09 -25.65 -16.15
CA GLY A 96 10.13 -24.70 -16.50
C GLY A 96 11.01 -24.28 -15.32
N ILE A 97 11.78 -23.22 -15.50
CA ILE A 97 12.72 -22.67 -14.50
C ILE A 97 12.25 -21.30 -13.99
N THR A 98 12.83 -20.79 -12.91
CA THR A 98 12.59 -19.40 -12.51
C THR A 98 13.49 -18.45 -13.31
N LEU A 99 13.10 -17.18 -13.40
CA LEU A 99 13.97 -16.14 -13.94
C LEU A 99 15.25 -15.99 -13.11
N LYS A 100 15.21 -16.32 -11.81
CA LYS A 100 16.40 -16.35 -10.97
C LYS A 100 17.43 -17.37 -11.46
N ASP A 101 16.97 -18.59 -11.74
CA ASP A 101 17.83 -19.64 -12.27
C ASP A 101 18.46 -19.23 -13.61
N LEU A 102 17.68 -18.60 -14.50
CA LEU A 102 18.19 -18.07 -15.77
C LEU A 102 19.27 -17.00 -15.57
N ILE A 103 19.05 -16.05 -14.65
CA ILE A 103 20.02 -14.98 -14.35
C ILE A 103 21.30 -15.58 -13.78
N ASP A 104 21.19 -16.48 -12.81
CA ASP A 104 22.35 -17.09 -12.14
C ASP A 104 23.23 -17.90 -13.12
N GLU A 105 22.63 -18.48 -14.17
CA GLU A 105 23.36 -19.28 -15.18
C GLU A 105 23.83 -18.47 -16.40
N ASN A 106 23.11 -17.42 -16.79
CA ASN A 106 23.30 -16.79 -18.10
C ASN A 106 23.47 -15.27 -18.09
N ALA A 107 23.36 -14.60 -16.95
CA ALA A 107 23.60 -13.16 -16.91
C ALA A 107 25.09 -12.81 -17.16
N PRO A 108 25.39 -11.65 -17.77
CA PRO A 108 24.43 -10.69 -18.34
C PRO A 108 23.72 -11.23 -19.59
N LEU A 109 22.42 -10.97 -19.71
CA LEU A 109 21.58 -11.41 -20.84
C LEU A 109 21.70 -10.47 -22.05
N SER A 110 21.32 -10.94 -23.24
CA SER A 110 21.30 -10.08 -24.44
C SER A 110 20.18 -9.04 -24.37
N ASP A 111 20.35 -7.91 -25.08
CA ASP A 111 19.36 -6.85 -25.21
C ASP A 111 17.98 -7.38 -25.63
N GLU A 112 17.94 -8.34 -26.56
CA GLU A 112 16.69 -8.95 -27.00
C GLU A 112 16.00 -9.70 -25.86
N LYS A 113 16.75 -10.48 -25.06
CA LYS A 113 16.20 -11.22 -23.91
C LYS A 113 15.75 -10.28 -22.80
N ILE A 114 16.53 -9.24 -22.48
CA ILE A 114 16.17 -8.24 -21.45
C ILE A 114 14.83 -7.57 -21.81
N VAL A 115 14.70 -7.11 -23.06
CA VAL A 115 13.46 -6.46 -23.54
C VAL A 115 12.32 -7.47 -23.62
N PHE A 116 12.57 -8.67 -24.13
CA PHE A 116 11.56 -9.72 -24.29
C PHE A 116 10.94 -10.14 -22.96
N TYR A 117 11.75 -10.45 -21.94
CA TYR A 117 11.24 -10.80 -20.60
C TYR A 117 10.68 -9.59 -19.87
N GLY A 118 11.36 -8.45 -19.91
CA GLY A 118 10.90 -7.21 -19.29
C GLY A 118 9.51 -6.78 -19.77
N ARG A 119 9.26 -6.92 -21.07
CA ARG A 119 7.96 -6.61 -21.69
C ARG A 119 6.86 -7.55 -21.21
N GLN A 120 7.12 -8.87 -21.15
CA GLN A 120 6.12 -9.83 -20.68
C GLN A 120 5.78 -9.62 -19.18
N ILE A 121 6.77 -9.30 -18.34
CA ILE A 121 6.53 -8.96 -16.93
C ILE A 121 5.70 -7.67 -16.83
N ALA A 122 6.01 -6.66 -17.64
CA ALA A 122 5.24 -5.42 -17.68
C ALA A 122 3.78 -5.65 -18.15
N LEU A 123 3.53 -6.61 -19.05
CA LEU A 123 2.18 -7.00 -19.46
C LEU A 123 1.39 -7.63 -18.30
N ALA A 124 2.00 -8.55 -17.55
CA ALA A 124 1.40 -9.11 -16.33
C ALA A 124 1.05 -8.01 -15.31
N LEU A 125 1.99 -7.09 -15.06
CA LEU A 125 1.75 -5.95 -14.16
C LEU A 125 0.62 -5.06 -14.66
N GLN A 126 0.58 -4.75 -15.96
CA GLN A 126 -0.51 -3.97 -16.54
C GLN A 126 -1.88 -4.63 -16.33
N ALA A 127 -1.98 -5.94 -16.52
CA ALA A 127 -3.22 -6.69 -16.33
C ALA A 127 -3.70 -6.63 -14.86
N ALA A 128 -2.78 -6.78 -13.90
CA ALA A 128 -3.08 -6.65 -12.49
C ALA A 128 -3.47 -5.22 -12.08
N HIS A 129 -2.69 -4.22 -12.52
CA HIS A 129 -2.91 -2.81 -12.18
C HIS A 129 -4.27 -2.30 -12.69
N ARG A 130 -4.75 -2.77 -13.85
CA ARG A 130 -6.09 -2.45 -14.38
C ARG A 130 -7.23 -2.93 -13.48
N LYS A 131 -6.98 -3.97 -12.67
CA LYS A 131 -7.93 -4.50 -11.69
C LYS A 131 -7.69 -3.94 -10.28
N GLY A 132 -6.81 -2.95 -10.14
CA GLY A 132 -6.47 -2.34 -8.85
C GLY A 132 -5.58 -3.22 -7.96
N VAL A 133 -4.99 -4.29 -8.51
CA VAL A 133 -4.11 -5.20 -7.78
C VAL A 133 -2.66 -4.78 -8.01
N VAL A 134 -1.93 -4.52 -6.92
CA VAL A 134 -0.48 -4.24 -6.92
C VAL A 134 0.23 -5.48 -6.40
N HIS A 135 1.29 -5.94 -7.06
CA HIS A 135 1.97 -7.18 -6.72
C HIS A 135 2.78 -7.09 -5.42
N ARG A 136 3.56 -6.01 -5.25
CA ARG A 136 4.39 -5.66 -4.07
C ARG A 136 5.60 -6.54 -3.78
N ASP A 137 5.88 -7.55 -4.58
CA ASP A 137 6.99 -8.51 -4.37
C ASP A 137 7.52 -9.03 -5.71
N ILE A 138 7.73 -8.13 -6.67
CA ILE A 138 8.33 -8.49 -7.96
C ILE A 138 9.80 -8.79 -7.75
N LYS A 139 10.21 -10.02 -8.09
CA LYS A 139 11.59 -10.51 -8.04
C LYS A 139 11.76 -11.71 -8.98
N PRO A 140 12.98 -12.09 -9.38
CA PRO A 140 13.21 -13.16 -10.34
C PRO A 140 12.67 -14.53 -9.88
N ALA A 141 12.68 -14.79 -8.57
CA ALA A 141 12.13 -16.03 -8.00
C ALA A 141 10.60 -16.16 -8.12
N ASN A 142 9.87 -15.05 -8.31
CA ASN A 142 8.42 -15.03 -8.49
C ASN A 142 8.01 -14.99 -9.98
N ILE A 143 8.96 -15.20 -10.89
CA ILE A 143 8.75 -15.19 -12.34
C ILE A 143 9.21 -16.54 -12.87
N MET A 144 8.29 -17.35 -13.40
CA MET A 144 8.62 -18.63 -14.01
C MET A 144 8.68 -18.50 -15.53
N ILE A 145 9.58 -19.25 -16.17
CA ILE A 145 9.78 -19.31 -17.61
C ILE A 145 9.51 -20.74 -18.04
N ASN A 146 8.54 -20.94 -18.94
CA ASN A 146 8.25 -22.27 -19.48
C ASN A 146 9.18 -22.64 -20.65
N HIS A 147 9.04 -23.86 -21.17
CA HIS A 147 9.84 -24.35 -22.31
C HIS A 147 9.67 -23.57 -23.63
N ASP A 148 8.64 -22.73 -23.74
CA ASP A 148 8.37 -21.86 -24.89
C ASP A 148 8.90 -20.42 -24.69
N ASP A 149 9.77 -20.20 -23.69
CA ASP A 149 10.27 -18.88 -23.25
C ASP A 149 9.17 -17.88 -22.82
N LYS A 150 7.97 -18.37 -22.49
CA LYS A 150 6.88 -17.52 -21.97
C LYS A 150 6.97 -17.42 -20.46
N ILE A 151 6.79 -16.19 -19.95
CA ILE A 151 6.83 -15.97 -18.50
C ILE A 151 5.44 -16.06 -17.87
N LYS A 152 5.43 -16.49 -16.61
CA LYS A 152 4.29 -16.51 -15.71
C LYS A 152 4.69 -15.89 -14.37
N VAL A 153 4.04 -14.80 -13.98
CA VAL A 153 4.23 -14.17 -12.67
C VAL A 153 3.35 -14.88 -11.63
N THR A 154 3.95 -15.27 -10.50
CA THR A 154 3.27 -15.92 -9.37
C THR A 154 3.29 -15.02 -8.13
N ASP A 155 2.57 -15.42 -7.08
CA ASP A 155 2.66 -14.84 -5.74
C ASP A 155 2.23 -13.35 -5.66
N PHE A 156 1.15 -13.00 -6.38
CA PHE A 156 0.52 -11.69 -6.26
C PHE A 156 -0.05 -11.46 -4.86
N GLY A 157 0.50 -10.48 -4.14
CA GLY A 157 -0.19 -9.87 -3.01
C GLY A 157 0.14 -10.37 -1.61
N ILE A 158 1.42 -10.64 -1.29
CA ILE A 158 1.87 -10.71 0.12
C ILE A 158 3.05 -9.77 0.37
N ALA A 159 2.77 -8.49 0.60
CA ALA A 159 3.63 -7.67 1.44
C ALA A 159 2.89 -6.47 2.07
N ARG A 160 2.84 -6.51 3.40
CA ARG A 160 2.66 -5.45 4.41
C ARG A 160 1.35 -4.64 4.38
N VAL A 161 0.29 -5.24 4.88
CA VAL A 161 -0.57 -4.55 5.85
C VAL A 161 -0.06 -4.91 7.25
N SER A 162 1.08 -4.33 7.63
CA SER A 162 1.49 -4.28 9.03
C SER A 162 1.10 -2.90 9.55
N SER A 163 0.02 -2.84 10.30
CA SER A 163 -0.39 -1.68 11.09
C SER A 163 0.81 -1.13 11.87
N LYS A 164 1.31 0.05 11.51
CA LYS A 164 2.16 0.97 12.31
C LYS A 164 3.37 0.41 13.11
N ALA A 165 3.77 -0.85 12.95
CA ALA A 165 4.85 -1.48 13.70
C ALA A 165 6.09 -1.72 12.83
N THR A 166 7.25 -1.47 13.44
CA THR A 166 8.62 -1.67 12.96
C THR A 166 8.78 -2.93 12.11
N ILE A 167 9.47 -2.82 10.97
CA ILE A 167 9.84 -3.95 10.11
C ILE A 167 10.59 -4.97 10.97
N THR A 168 9.94 -6.06 11.36
CA THR A 168 10.60 -7.13 12.11
C THR A 168 11.18 -8.09 11.09
N TYR A 169 12.48 -7.96 10.81
CA TYR A 169 13.18 -8.79 9.83
C TYR A 169 13.40 -10.18 10.43
N THR A 170 12.71 -11.20 9.92
CA THR A 170 12.98 -12.61 10.25
C THR A 170 13.94 -13.22 9.24
N SER A 171 14.58 -14.33 9.58
CA SER A 171 15.61 -15.04 8.80
C SER A 171 15.18 -15.50 7.40
N SER A 172 13.89 -15.46 7.06
CA SER A 172 13.36 -15.76 5.72
C SER A 172 13.31 -14.54 4.78
N VAL A 173 13.64 -13.34 5.29
CA VAL A 173 13.52 -12.05 4.57
C VAL A 173 14.83 -11.64 3.86
N LEU A 174 15.91 -12.41 4.02
CA LEU A 174 17.25 -12.05 3.57
C LEU A 174 17.36 -11.80 2.05
N GLY A 175 16.57 -12.49 1.22
CA GLY A 175 16.59 -12.36 -0.25
C GLY A 175 15.50 -11.47 -0.88
N THR A 176 14.54 -10.97 -0.09
CA THR A 176 13.42 -10.16 -0.63
C THR A 176 13.75 -8.67 -0.64
N VAL A 177 14.71 -8.23 0.17
CA VAL A 177 15.04 -6.81 0.33
C VAL A 177 15.74 -6.19 -0.88
N HIS A 178 16.41 -6.99 -1.72
CA HIS A 178 17.12 -6.49 -2.91
C HIS A 178 16.21 -5.89 -3.98
N TYR A 179 14.92 -6.21 -3.95
CA TYR A 179 13.94 -5.75 -4.94
C TYR A 179 12.91 -4.78 -4.35
N ILE A 180 13.10 -4.34 -3.09
CA ILE A 180 12.14 -3.49 -2.39
C ILE A 180 12.15 -2.06 -2.94
N SER A 181 10.97 -1.47 -3.11
CA SER A 181 10.86 -0.06 -3.52
C SER A 181 11.15 0.91 -2.35
N PRO A 182 11.65 2.14 -2.63
CA PRO A 182 11.94 3.14 -1.60
C PRO A 182 10.74 3.44 -0.69
N GLU A 183 9.55 3.54 -1.27
CA GLU A 183 8.30 3.78 -0.54
C GLU A 183 7.90 2.62 0.39
N GLN A 184 8.17 1.37 0.00
CA GLN A 184 7.96 0.20 0.85
C GLN A 184 8.88 0.21 2.09
N VAL A 185 10.13 0.67 1.92
CA VAL A 185 11.07 0.82 3.04
C VAL A 185 10.66 1.98 3.94
N LYS A 186 10.30 3.14 3.36
CA LYS A 186 9.84 4.33 4.08
C LYS A 186 8.47 4.14 4.77
N GLY A 187 7.73 3.07 4.43
CA GLY A 187 6.38 2.82 4.95
C GLY A 187 5.35 3.81 4.40
N LEU A 188 5.57 4.36 3.21
CA LEU A 188 4.64 5.24 2.51
C LEU A 188 3.56 4.42 1.80
N ALA A 189 2.56 5.11 1.24
CA ALA A 189 1.54 4.46 0.41
C ALA A 189 2.19 3.79 -0.80
N ILE A 190 1.87 2.51 -1.00
CA ILE A 190 2.38 1.68 -2.10
C ILE A 190 1.35 1.70 -3.23
N ASP A 191 1.79 2.00 -4.43
CA ASP A 191 0.97 1.97 -5.63
C ASP A 191 1.63 1.16 -6.76
N ASN A 192 1.05 1.21 -7.96
CA ASN A 192 1.53 0.47 -9.12
C ASN A 192 2.98 0.81 -9.53
N ARG A 193 3.50 1.98 -9.14
CA ARG A 193 4.86 2.44 -9.47
C ARG A 193 5.92 1.78 -8.59
N SER A 194 5.51 1.18 -7.48
CA SER A 194 6.39 0.33 -6.66
C SER A 194 6.77 -0.96 -7.39
N ASP A 195 5.80 -1.60 -8.05
CA ASP A 195 6.07 -2.79 -8.88
C ASP A 195 6.99 -2.46 -10.07
N LEU A 196 6.85 -1.27 -10.66
CA LEU A 196 7.72 -0.81 -11.74
C LEU A 196 9.15 -0.57 -11.27
N TYR A 197 9.35 -0.07 -10.05
CA TYR A 197 10.69 0.04 -9.47
C TYR A 197 11.33 -1.33 -9.28
N SER A 198 10.60 -2.28 -8.69
CA SER A 198 11.07 -3.65 -8.49
C SER A 198 11.39 -4.33 -9.83
N LEU A 199 10.57 -4.12 -10.87
CA LEU A 199 10.90 -4.55 -12.23
C LEU A 199 12.20 -3.88 -12.74
N GLY A 200 12.43 -2.60 -12.44
CA GLY A 200 13.70 -1.93 -12.73
C GLY A 200 14.92 -2.64 -12.12
N VAL A 201 14.79 -3.13 -10.89
CA VAL A 201 15.84 -3.94 -10.24
C VAL A 201 16.05 -5.26 -10.98
N VAL A 202 14.96 -5.94 -11.37
CA VAL A 202 15.03 -7.18 -12.15
C VAL A 202 15.70 -6.96 -13.51
N LEU A 203 15.35 -5.89 -14.23
CA LEU A 203 15.98 -5.55 -15.51
C LEU A 203 17.46 -5.22 -15.34
N TYR A 204 17.82 -4.54 -14.25
CA TYR A 204 19.21 -4.24 -13.91
C TYR A 204 20.01 -5.53 -13.73
N GLU A 205 19.53 -6.45 -12.90
CA GLU A 205 20.19 -7.73 -12.63
C GLU A 205 20.30 -8.60 -13.90
N MET A 206 19.28 -8.61 -14.77
CA MET A 206 19.38 -9.27 -16.08
C MET A 206 20.48 -8.67 -16.96
N ALA A 207 20.70 -7.36 -16.89
CA ALA A 207 21.64 -6.64 -17.74
C ALA A 207 23.10 -6.71 -17.24
N THR A 208 23.31 -6.91 -15.94
CA THR A 208 24.64 -6.83 -15.31
C THR A 208 25.07 -8.14 -14.65
N GLY A 209 24.13 -9.01 -14.27
CA GLY A 209 24.35 -10.16 -13.38
C GLY A 209 24.34 -9.82 -11.89
N ASP A 210 24.34 -8.53 -11.55
CA ASP A 210 24.40 -8.02 -10.18
C ASP A 210 23.18 -7.16 -9.87
N VAL A 211 22.69 -7.22 -8.63
CA VAL A 211 21.65 -6.31 -8.15
C VAL A 211 22.20 -4.88 -7.97
N PRO A 212 21.39 -3.82 -8.16
CA PRO A 212 21.87 -2.43 -8.07
C PRO A 212 22.35 -2.02 -6.68
N PHE A 213 21.84 -2.68 -5.64
CA PHE A 213 22.21 -2.40 -4.26
C PHE A 213 22.41 -3.70 -3.49
N ASP A 214 23.63 -3.91 -3.01
CA ASP A 214 23.95 -5.03 -2.12
C ASP A 214 24.75 -4.56 -0.90
N ALA A 215 24.59 -5.25 0.24
CA ALA A 215 25.31 -4.96 1.49
C ALA A 215 25.21 -6.15 2.47
N GLU A 216 26.04 -6.12 3.51
CA GLU A 216 26.12 -7.21 4.52
C GLU A 216 24.81 -7.46 5.27
N THR A 217 23.94 -6.44 5.40
CA THR A 217 22.68 -6.57 6.15
C THR A 217 21.46 -6.17 5.30
N PRO A 218 20.30 -6.81 5.50
CA PRO A 218 19.05 -6.44 4.82
C PRO A 218 18.62 -4.99 5.06
N VAL A 219 18.92 -4.45 6.24
CA VAL A 219 18.63 -3.06 6.59
C VAL A 219 19.51 -2.12 5.76
N SER A 220 20.79 -2.43 5.62
CA SER A 220 21.71 -1.67 4.77
C SER A 220 21.26 -1.67 3.30
N ILE A 221 20.85 -2.83 2.77
CA ILE A 221 20.29 -2.95 1.41
C ILE A 221 19.06 -2.04 1.26
N ALA A 222 18.12 -2.10 2.21
CA ALA A 222 16.92 -1.27 2.19
C ALA A 222 17.23 0.25 2.28
N ILE A 223 18.26 0.64 3.03
CA ILE A 223 18.74 2.04 3.10
C ILE A 223 19.30 2.48 1.73
N LYS A 224 20.09 1.63 1.07
CA LYS A 224 20.64 1.92 -0.27
C LYS A 224 19.53 2.17 -1.29
N HIS A 225 18.44 1.39 -1.25
CA HIS A 225 17.26 1.67 -2.07
C HIS A 225 16.69 3.08 -1.85
N ILE A 226 16.74 3.62 -0.63
CA ILE A 226 16.26 4.98 -0.32
C ILE A 226 17.26 6.07 -0.75
N GLN A 227 18.56 5.86 -0.54
CA GLN A 227 19.56 6.93 -0.51
C GLN A 227 20.55 6.90 -1.68
N ASP A 228 20.99 5.72 -2.10
CA ASP A 228 22.12 5.56 -3.03
C ASP A 228 21.62 5.55 -4.47
N GLU A 229 22.29 6.24 -5.38
CA GLU A 229 22.02 6.04 -6.81
C GLU A 229 22.69 4.75 -7.30
N PRO A 230 22.03 3.95 -8.16
CA PRO A 230 22.63 2.73 -8.69
C PRO A 230 23.79 3.07 -9.62
N LEU A 231 24.84 2.23 -9.63
CA LEU A 231 25.86 2.31 -10.67
C LEU A 231 25.20 2.18 -12.04
N LEU A 232 25.63 2.96 -13.03
CA LEU A 232 25.00 2.92 -14.34
C LEU A 232 25.22 1.55 -14.98
N VAL A 233 24.18 0.98 -15.59
CA VAL A 233 24.28 -0.32 -16.29
C VAL A 233 25.41 -0.31 -17.31
N THR A 234 25.60 0.80 -18.03
CA THR A 234 26.68 0.97 -19.02
C THR A 234 28.09 1.03 -18.43
N GLU A 235 28.23 1.29 -17.12
CA GLU A 235 29.53 1.23 -16.43
C GLU A 235 29.91 -0.22 -16.08
N LEU A 236 28.93 -1.08 -15.81
CA LEU A 236 29.15 -2.50 -15.50
C LEU A 236 29.15 -3.37 -16.77
N ASN A 237 28.28 -3.06 -17.73
CA ASN A 237 28.16 -3.73 -19.01
C ASN A 237 28.01 -2.71 -20.15
N SER A 238 29.12 -2.40 -20.81
CA SER A 238 29.14 -1.43 -21.92
C SER A 238 28.48 -1.94 -23.21
N GLU A 239 28.14 -3.23 -23.30
CA GLU A 239 27.50 -3.81 -24.49
C GLU A 239 25.99 -3.57 -24.51
N VAL A 240 25.38 -3.26 -23.36
CA VAL A 240 23.94 -2.98 -23.27
C VAL A 240 23.58 -1.73 -24.05
N ASN A 241 22.50 -1.80 -24.83
CA ASN A 241 21.99 -0.64 -25.54
C ASN A 241 21.74 0.55 -24.58
N PRO A 242 22.29 1.75 -24.85
CA PRO A 242 22.12 2.92 -23.98
C PRO A 242 20.65 3.27 -23.68
N ASN A 243 19.73 2.98 -24.60
CA ASN A 243 18.30 3.23 -24.38
C ASN A 243 17.68 2.23 -23.40
N ILE A 244 18.13 0.96 -23.39
CA ILE A 244 17.73 -0.01 -22.37
C ILE A 244 18.25 0.45 -21.01
N ALA A 245 19.52 0.86 -20.93
CA ALA A 245 20.09 1.41 -19.70
C ALA A 245 19.32 2.65 -19.19
N ASN A 246 18.87 3.52 -20.09
CA ASN A 246 18.03 4.68 -19.74
C ASN A 246 16.65 4.29 -19.22
N ILE A 247 16.00 3.27 -19.80
CA ILE A 247 14.74 2.71 -19.30
C ILE A 247 14.93 2.18 -17.87
N ILE A 248 15.98 1.41 -17.63
CA ILE A 248 16.33 0.87 -16.29
C ILE A 248 16.56 2.02 -15.30
N ASN A 249 17.36 3.02 -15.67
CA ASN A 249 17.63 4.19 -14.83
C ASN A 249 16.35 4.97 -14.48
N LYS A 250 15.41 5.09 -15.43
CA LYS A 250 14.11 5.74 -15.19
C LYS A 250 13.22 4.92 -14.24
N LEU A 251 13.21 3.59 -14.34
CA LEU A 251 12.50 2.73 -13.39
C LEU A 251 13.06 2.83 -11.97
N LEU A 252 14.38 2.99 -11.83
CA LEU A 252 15.10 3.05 -10.56
C LEU A 252 15.13 4.44 -9.90
N LYS A 253 14.40 5.44 -10.43
CA LYS A 253 14.28 6.75 -9.78
C LYS A 253 13.68 6.63 -8.38
N LYS A 254 14.24 7.40 -7.44
CA LYS A 254 13.84 7.32 -6.02
C LYS A 254 12.42 7.80 -5.82
N GLU A 255 12.07 8.93 -6.41
CA GLU A 255 10.72 9.49 -6.33
C GLU A 255 9.81 8.83 -7.37
N ALA A 256 8.68 8.27 -6.92
CA ALA A 256 7.76 7.52 -7.78
C ALA A 256 7.19 8.36 -8.95
N VAL A 257 7.09 9.68 -8.76
CA VAL A 257 6.64 10.62 -9.80
C VAL A 257 7.63 10.77 -10.96
N GLU A 258 8.90 10.43 -10.77
CA GLU A 258 9.93 10.51 -11.81
C GLU A 258 10.06 9.20 -12.63
N ARG A 259 9.40 8.12 -12.18
CA ARG A 259 9.37 6.83 -12.86
C ARG A 259 8.36 6.84 -14.00
N TYR A 260 8.26 5.70 -14.69
CA TYR A 260 7.07 5.40 -15.50
C TYR A 260 5.81 5.42 -14.62
N GLN A 261 4.76 6.10 -15.06
CA GLN A 261 3.53 6.21 -14.27
C GLN A 261 2.59 5.02 -14.49
N SER A 262 2.80 4.25 -15.57
CA SER A 262 2.08 3.01 -15.83
C SER A 262 2.93 1.99 -16.57
N ALA A 263 2.60 0.70 -16.41
CA ALA A 263 3.23 -0.37 -17.17
C ALA A 263 3.02 -0.22 -18.69
N ALA A 264 1.95 0.45 -19.12
CA ALA A 264 1.70 0.77 -20.53
C ALA A 264 2.76 1.73 -21.12
N GLU A 265 3.23 2.70 -20.34
CA GLU A 265 4.33 3.58 -20.77
C GLU A 265 5.64 2.81 -20.89
N LEU A 266 5.92 1.95 -19.92
CA LEU A 266 7.12 1.09 -19.95
C LEU A 266 7.11 0.16 -21.18
N ILE A 267 6.00 -0.53 -21.45
CA ILE A 267 5.88 -1.42 -22.62
C ILE A 267 6.15 -0.66 -23.92
N ARG A 268 5.62 0.55 -24.05
CA ARG A 268 5.84 1.38 -25.25
C ARG A 268 7.31 1.71 -25.44
N ASP A 269 8.02 2.02 -24.37
CA ASP A 269 9.45 2.35 -24.43
C ASP A 269 10.30 1.09 -24.66
N LEU A 270 9.92 -0.06 -24.08
CA LEU A 270 10.55 -1.35 -24.36
C LEU A 270 10.34 -1.77 -25.83
N ASP A 271 9.15 -1.57 -26.40
CA ASP A 271 8.85 -1.91 -27.80
C ASP A 271 9.62 -1.03 -28.79
N ASN A 272 9.99 0.19 -28.39
CA ASN A 272 10.65 1.17 -29.26
C ASN A 272 12.10 1.47 -28.86
N TYR A 273 12.72 0.68 -27.97
CA TYR A 273 14.01 0.99 -27.36
C TYR A 273 15.11 1.37 -28.37
N GLN A 274 15.08 0.82 -29.59
CA GLN A 274 16.05 1.14 -30.66
C GLN A 274 15.92 2.56 -31.21
N ASN A 275 14.74 3.20 -31.09
CA ASN A 275 14.39 4.46 -31.74
C ASN A 275 14.00 5.58 -30.75
N ILE A 276 14.22 5.39 -29.45
CA ILE A 276 13.88 6.41 -28.45
C ILE A 276 14.99 7.44 -28.34
N ASP A 277 14.65 8.70 -28.63
CA ASP A 277 15.51 9.85 -28.36
C ASP A 277 15.34 10.33 -26.91
N PHE A 278 16.04 9.70 -25.96
CA PHE A 278 16.20 10.25 -24.60
C PHE A 278 16.94 11.61 -24.60
N VAL A 279 17.56 11.99 -25.73
CA VAL A 279 18.43 13.17 -25.91
C VAL A 279 17.67 14.51 -25.79
N THR A 280 16.34 14.53 -25.80
CA THR A 280 15.58 15.80 -25.81
C THR A 280 15.29 16.37 -24.41
N ALA A 281 15.42 15.59 -23.33
CA ALA A 281 15.11 16.05 -21.96
C ALA A 281 16.29 16.71 -21.22
N ASN A 282 17.52 16.62 -21.74
CA ASN A 282 18.74 17.12 -21.08
C ASN A 282 19.20 18.52 -21.52
N LYS A 283 18.35 19.32 -22.18
CA LYS A 283 18.74 20.66 -22.67
C LYS A 283 18.60 21.82 -21.68
N GLU A 284 18.14 21.61 -20.43
CA GLU A 284 18.04 22.70 -19.44
C GLU A 284 19.05 22.69 -18.29
N THR A 285 20.01 21.76 -18.22
CA THR A 285 21.06 21.77 -17.17
C THR A 285 22.50 21.93 -17.66
N GLN A 286 22.70 22.38 -18.90
CA GLN A 286 24.01 22.81 -19.39
C GLN A 286 24.09 24.33 -19.57
N LYS A 287 24.08 25.04 -18.44
CA LYS A 287 24.68 26.38 -18.32
C LYS A 287 25.38 26.52 -16.97
N PHE A 288 26.56 25.90 -16.84
CA PHE A 288 27.64 26.50 -16.05
C PHE A 288 28.92 26.51 -16.88
N ASN A 289 29.26 27.71 -17.31
CA ASN A 289 30.46 28.04 -18.07
C ASN A 289 31.71 27.58 -17.33
N GLY A 290 32.58 26.87 -18.04
CA GLY A 290 33.95 26.64 -17.61
C GLY A 290 34.68 27.97 -17.41
N LYS A 291 35.26 28.14 -16.22
CA LYS A 291 36.37 29.07 -16.01
C LYS A 291 37.42 28.38 -15.15
N LYS A 292 38.48 27.89 -15.81
CA LYS A 292 39.73 27.49 -15.18
C LYS A 292 40.26 28.67 -14.36
N ILE A 293 40.49 28.48 -13.06
CA ILE A 293 41.32 29.39 -12.26
C ILE A 293 42.31 28.51 -11.48
N ALA A 294 43.59 28.70 -11.78
CA ALA A 294 44.72 28.09 -11.10
C ALA A 294 44.90 28.68 -9.68
N PRO A 295 45.46 27.94 -8.72
CA PRO A 295 45.77 28.49 -7.40
C PRO A 295 47.03 29.37 -7.48
N LYS A 296 46.87 30.67 -7.23
CA LYS A 296 47.96 31.59 -6.85
C LYS A 296 47.98 31.69 -5.34
N GLY A 297 49.13 31.42 -4.73
CA GLY A 297 49.39 31.63 -3.32
C GLY A 297 49.57 33.10 -2.94
N VAL A 298 50.24 33.30 -1.80
CA VAL A 298 50.72 34.55 -1.14
C VAL A 298 49.87 34.87 0.12
N PRO A 299 50.45 35.35 1.25
CA PRO A 299 51.04 34.54 2.33
C PRO A 299 50.50 34.98 3.73
N VAL A 300 50.79 34.26 4.82
CA VAL A 300 50.70 34.88 6.16
C VAL A 300 51.88 34.42 7.01
N SER A 301 52.65 35.42 7.42
CA SER A 301 53.81 35.44 8.29
C SER A 301 53.46 35.08 9.74
N TYR A 302 54.32 34.28 10.38
CA TYR A 302 54.36 34.11 11.83
C TYR A 302 55.30 35.15 12.43
N GLU A 303 54.80 35.95 13.35
CA GLU A 303 55.61 36.79 14.23
C GLU A 303 55.57 36.22 15.65
N THR A 304 56.78 36.05 16.19
CA THR A 304 57.18 35.43 17.44
C THR A 304 56.71 36.21 18.66
N LYS A 305 56.22 35.55 19.71
CA LYS A 305 56.47 35.97 21.11
C LYS A 305 56.63 34.79 22.05
N GLU A 306 57.68 34.90 22.85
CA GLU A 306 58.25 33.94 23.79
C GLU A 306 57.38 33.66 25.03
N LYS A 307 57.69 32.53 25.67
CA LYS A 307 57.19 32.11 26.99
C LYS A 307 57.45 33.15 28.09
N PRO A 308 56.81 32.96 29.26
CA PRO A 308 57.62 32.90 30.46
C PRO A 308 57.42 31.60 31.24
N VAL A 309 58.53 31.21 31.86
CA VAL A 309 58.72 30.12 32.81
C VAL A 309 58.19 30.54 34.19
N ASN A 310 57.56 29.62 34.94
CA ASN A 310 57.78 29.51 36.38
C ASN A 310 57.29 28.17 36.97
N GLN A 311 58.26 27.42 37.51
CA GLN A 311 58.33 26.80 38.85
C GLN A 311 57.22 25.82 39.31
N THR A 312 57.66 24.55 39.41
CA THR A 312 57.39 23.46 40.39
C THR A 312 56.85 23.84 41.78
N PRO A 313 56.55 22.88 42.69
CA PRO A 313 56.13 21.45 42.59
C PRO A 313 54.92 21.12 43.50
N ASP A 314 54.25 19.97 43.37
CA ASP A 314 53.96 19.13 44.55
C ASP A 314 53.50 17.70 44.21
N THR A 315 53.88 16.85 45.16
CA THR A 315 53.75 15.43 45.45
C THR A 315 52.43 14.71 45.15
N GLY A 316 52.53 13.38 44.97
CA GLY A 316 51.36 12.52 44.82
C GLY A 316 51.68 11.05 44.49
N ASP A 317 52.25 10.37 45.48
CA ASP A 317 52.65 8.98 45.55
C ASP A 317 51.64 7.90 45.08
N LYS A 318 52.20 6.76 44.61
CA LYS A 318 51.74 5.35 44.71
C LYS A 318 50.98 4.63 43.54
N LYS A 319 51.78 3.82 42.84
CA LYS A 319 51.82 2.32 42.83
C LYS A 319 50.82 1.45 42.02
N LEU A 320 51.45 0.48 41.34
CA LEU A 320 51.02 -0.88 40.90
C LEU A 320 50.02 -0.95 39.72
N SER A 321 50.10 -1.89 38.76
CA SER A 321 50.95 -3.06 38.50
C SER A 321 50.56 -3.73 37.15
N LYS A 322 51.56 -4.34 36.46
CA LYS A 322 51.54 -5.58 35.61
C LYS A 322 50.57 -5.63 34.40
N ALA A 323 50.82 -6.32 33.29
CA ALA A 323 51.94 -7.01 32.63
C ALA A 323 51.40 -7.61 31.29
N PHE A 324 52.32 -8.16 30.48
CA PHE A 324 52.19 -8.96 29.23
C PHE A 324 52.26 -8.19 27.89
N ASN A 325 52.99 -8.63 26.86
CA ASN A 325 54.17 -9.52 26.68
C ASN A 325 54.41 -9.59 25.15
N TYR A 326 55.66 -9.55 24.69
CA TYR A 326 56.09 -10.32 23.51
C TYR A 326 57.41 -11.00 23.85
N GLY A 327 57.46 -12.30 23.66
CA GLY A 327 58.64 -13.15 23.82
C GLY A 327 58.82 -14.02 22.58
N PHE A 328 60.08 -14.11 22.14
CA PHE A 328 60.79 -15.05 21.23
C PHE A 328 61.78 -14.19 20.42
N PHE A 329 63.11 -14.25 20.49
CA PHE A 329 64.05 -15.37 20.69
C PHE A 329 65.29 -14.91 21.49
N SER A 330 65.49 -15.46 22.69
CA SER A 330 66.74 -15.39 23.45
C SER A 330 67.44 -16.75 23.43
N VAL A 331 67.98 -17.14 22.27
CA VAL A 331 68.82 -18.36 22.14
C VAL A 331 70.15 -18.09 21.37
N LEU A 332 70.31 -16.92 20.73
CA LEU A 332 71.52 -16.59 19.94
C LEU A 332 72.63 -15.85 20.71
N ALA A 333 72.37 -15.36 21.93
CA ALA A 333 73.32 -14.51 22.66
C ALA A 333 74.49 -15.26 23.32
N ILE A 334 74.41 -16.59 23.48
CA ILE A 334 75.44 -17.38 24.19
C ILE A 334 76.48 -17.97 23.22
N LEU A 335 76.16 -18.10 21.93
CA LEU A 335 77.10 -18.55 20.89
C LEU A 335 78.02 -17.43 20.39
N GLY A 336 77.58 -16.17 20.45
CA GLY A 336 78.36 -15.01 20.01
C GLY A 336 79.57 -14.71 20.90
N VAL A 337 79.45 -14.88 22.22
CA VAL A 337 80.52 -14.52 23.17
C VAL A 337 81.72 -15.46 23.09
N VAL A 338 81.51 -16.73 22.74
CA VAL A 338 82.59 -17.74 22.57
C VAL A 338 83.29 -17.58 21.22
N LEU A 339 82.55 -17.18 20.17
CA LEU A 339 83.11 -16.84 18.85
C LEU A 339 83.96 -15.57 18.91
N ILE A 340 83.55 -14.57 19.70
CA ILE A 340 84.30 -13.31 19.89
C ILE A 340 85.63 -13.53 20.63
N TYR A 341 85.70 -14.44 21.60
CA TYR A 341 86.95 -14.76 22.30
C TYR A 341 87.97 -15.52 21.42
N PHE A 342 87.48 -16.37 20.51
CA PHE A 342 88.33 -17.10 19.55
C PHE A 342 88.77 -16.21 18.36
N LEU A 343 87.94 -15.26 17.93
CA LEU A 343 88.29 -14.27 16.90
C LEU A 343 89.30 -13.21 17.40
N LEU A 344 89.34 -12.92 18.70
CA LEU A 344 90.26 -11.94 19.29
C LEU A 344 91.66 -12.49 19.64
N SER A 345 91.88 -13.80 19.63
CA SER A 345 93.17 -14.42 20.00
C SER A 345 93.99 -14.98 18.83
N SER A 346 93.45 -14.95 17.60
CA SER A 346 94.16 -15.39 16.40
C SER A 346 94.23 -14.24 15.39
N LEU A 347 95.44 -13.71 15.21
CA LEU A 347 95.88 -12.75 14.17
C LEU A 347 96.02 -11.29 14.61
N ALA A 348 97.09 -11.07 15.38
CA ALA A 348 98.00 -9.97 15.10
C ALA A 348 98.47 -10.02 13.62
N THR A 349 98.67 -8.84 13.05
CA THR A 349 99.24 -8.48 11.72
C THR A 349 98.29 -8.42 10.51
N SER A 350 97.70 -7.25 10.29
CA SER A 350 97.80 -6.48 9.03
C SER A 350 96.95 -5.21 9.15
N ASN A 351 97.58 -4.04 9.18
CA ASN A 351 96.92 -2.75 9.08
C ASN A 351 96.22 -2.64 7.71
N GLN A 352 94.89 -2.63 7.72
CA GLN A 352 94.12 -1.78 6.82
C GLN A 352 93.19 -0.97 7.70
N ASP A 353 93.32 0.36 7.63
CA ASP A 353 92.33 1.29 8.17
C ASP A 353 90.99 0.97 7.49
N GLU A 354 90.11 0.26 8.19
CA GLU A 354 88.71 0.20 7.78
C GLU A 354 88.08 1.52 8.21
N ASP A 355 87.64 2.32 7.24
CA ASP A 355 86.90 3.56 7.46
C ASP A 355 85.57 3.25 8.19
N MET A 356 85.61 3.21 9.52
CA MET A 356 84.45 3.03 10.38
C MET A 356 83.75 4.38 10.61
N VAL A 357 82.42 4.36 10.57
CA VAL A 357 81.54 5.52 10.69
C VAL A 357 80.52 5.27 11.78
N VAL A 358 80.23 6.31 12.55
CA VAL A 358 79.23 6.27 13.63
C VAL A 358 77.84 6.53 13.05
N VAL A 359 76.90 5.61 13.30
CA VAL A 359 75.51 5.78 12.89
C VAL A 359 74.85 6.90 13.72
N PRO A 360 74.29 7.94 13.07
CA PRO A 360 73.62 9.04 13.77
C PRO A 360 72.25 8.62 14.33
N ASN A 361 71.69 9.42 15.24
CA ASN A 361 70.27 9.30 15.58
C ASN A 361 69.44 10.07 14.54
N LEU A 362 68.55 9.36 13.88
CA LEU A 362 67.70 9.84 12.79
C LEU A 362 66.22 9.82 13.16
N VAL A 363 65.83 9.31 14.32
CA VAL A 363 64.45 9.41 14.83
C VAL A 363 64.07 10.89 14.92
N ASP A 364 62.85 11.23 14.50
CA ASP A 364 62.32 12.60 14.37
C ASP A 364 62.99 13.48 13.30
N TYR A 365 63.89 12.94 12.48
CA TYR A 365 64.35 13.65 11.30
C TYR A 365 63.29 13.56 10.19
N SER A 366 63.17 14.62 9.40
CA SER A 366 62.46 14.52 8.12
C SER A 366 63.20 13.54 7.21
N GLU A 367 62.46 12.85 6.34
CA GLU A 367 63.00 11.89 5.39
C GLU A 367 64.21 12.47 4.63
N ASP A 368 64.08 13.66 4.05
CA ASP A 368 65.14 14.32 3.28
C ASP A 368 66.40 14.61 4.12
N ASN A 369 66.22 15.03 5.38
CA ASN A 369 67.33 15.32 6.28
C ASN A 369 68.05 14.04 6.72
N ALA A 370 67.29 12.97 6.99
CA ALA A 370 67.85 11.68 7.37
C ALA A 370 68.69 11.07 6.23
N LEU A 371 68.18 11.13 5.00
CA LEU A 371 68.89 10.66 3.80
C LEU A 371 70.17 11.45 3.55
N SER A 372 70.09 12.79 3.64
CA SER A 372 71.26 13.65 3.46
C SER A 372 72.32 13.33 4.50
N ARG A 373 71.91 13.10 5.75
CA ARG A 373 72.82 12.78 6.84
C ARG A 373 73.50 11.43 6.69
N LEU A 374 72.79 10.41 6.21
CA LEU A 374 73.37 9.09 5.92
C LEU A 374 74.39 9.17 4.78
N LYS A 375 74.06 9.89 3.70
CA LYS A 375 74.97 10.08 2.55
C LYS A 375 76.24 10.84 2.90
N GLU A 376 76.14 11.90 3.70
CA GLU A 376 77.30 12.67 4.20
C GLU A 376 78.30 11.78 4.96
N LEU A 377 77.78 10.80 5.69
CA LEU A 377 78.56 9.87 6.50
C LEU A 377 79.05 8.66 5.68
N GLY A 378 78.69 8.55 4.39
CA GLY A 378 79.05 7.42 3.55
C GLY A 378 78.34 6.13 3.91
N LEU A 379 77.12 6.21 4.47
CA LEU A 379 76.22 5.11 4.74
C LEU A 379 75.18 5.00 3.61
N GLU A 380 74.70 3.79 3.32
CA GLU A 380 73.69 3.56 2.29
C GLU A 380 72.29 3.62 2.90
N PRO A 381 71.42 4.57 2.49
CA PRO A 381 70.06 4.61 2.99
C PRO A 381 69.18 3.54 2.32
N ALA A 382 68.40 2.84 3.12
CA ALA A 382 67.32 1.97 2.65
C ALA A 382 66.03 2.25 3.43
N TYR A 383 64.94 1.63 3.00
CA TYR A 383 63.62 1.82 3.61
C TYR A 383 63.00 0.49 3.99
N ASP A 384 62.37 0.49 5.16
CA ASP A 384 61.36 -0.50 5.48
C ASP A 384 59.96 0.04 5.10
N GLU A 385 58.92 -0.72 5.39
CA GLU A 385 57.55 -0.32 5.05
C GLU A 385 57.14 0.96 5.82
N ARG A 386 56.44 1.86 5.14
CA ARG A 386 55.89 3.07 5.78
C ARG A 386 54.67 2.72 6.62
N ILE A 387 54.65 3.11 7.89
CA ILE A 387 53.57 2.80 8.85
C ILE A 387 52.85 4.07 9.35
N HIS A 388 51.62 3.94 9.85
CA HIS A 388 50.91 5.03 10.51
C HIS A 388 51.42 5.22 11.94
N ASP A 389 51.59 6.46 12.36
CA ASP A 389 52.01 6.82 13.70
C ASP A 389 51.26 8.06 14.18
N SER A 390 50.70 8.00 15.40
CA SER A 390 49.88 9.06 15.97
C SER A 390 50.69 10.24 16.55
N ALA A 391 51.97 10.02 16.86
CA ALA A 391 52.87 11.00 17.48
C ALA A 391 53.79 11.67 16.44
N ILE A 392 54.19 10.93 15.41
CA ILE A 392 55.16 11.35 14.41
C ILE A 392 54.48 11.82 13.12
N GLN A 393 54.77 13.05 12.70
CA GLN A 393 54.19 13.64 11.49
C GLN A 393 54.57 12.85 10.23
N LYS A 394 53.66 12.84 9.24
CA LYS A 394 53.91 12.25 7.92
C LYS A 394 55.26 12.73 7.33
N GLY A 395 56.09 11.80 6.88
CA GLY A 395 57.38 12.08 6.25
C GLY A 395 58.56 12.20 7.23
N TYR A 396 58.37 11.85 8.51
CA TYR A 396 59.42 11.80 9.52
C TYR A 396 59.79 10.35 9.86
N VAL A 397 61.03 10.13 10.28
CA VAL A 397 61.56 8.83 10.68
C VAL A 397 61.00 8.44 12.06
N ILE A 398 60.37 7.26 12.11
CA ILE A 398 59.86 6.64 13.34
C ILE A 398 60.96 5.79 13.98
N GLU A 399 61.66 5.01 13.17
CA GLU A 399 62.64 4.02 13.63
C GLU A 399 63.78 3.87 12.60
N GLN A 400 64.95 3.45 13.09
CA GLN A 400 66.11 3.11 12.28
C GLN A 400 66.62 1.70 12.63
N SER A 401 67.11 0.95 11.63
CA SER A 401 67.48 -0.45 11.81
C SER A 401 68.77 -0.71 12.59
N ILE A 402 69.61 0.31 12.80
CA ILE A 402 70.87 0.22 13.54
C ILE A 402 70.86 1.27 14.63
N ASP A 403 71.15 0.86 15.87
CA ASP A 403 71.14 1.76 17.02
C ASP A 403 72.09 2.96 16.85
N PRO A 404 71.68 4.17 17.27
CA PRO A 404 72.55 5.34 17.26
C PRO A 404 73.86 5.09 18.02
N GLN A 405 74.94 5.75 17.60
CA GLN A 405 76.30 5.63 18.14
C GLN A 405 77.02 4.29 17.83
N THR A 406 76.38 3.37 17.11
CA THR A 406 77.03 2.14 16.62
C THR A 406 78.07 2.46 15.55
N GLN A 407 79.26 1.84 15.63
CA GLN A 407 80.29 1.96 14.59
C GLN A 407 80.12 0.87 13.53
N VAL A 408 80.00 1.29 12.27
CA VAL A 408 79.81 0.40 11.12
C VAL A 408 80.76 0.79 9.98
N LYS A 409 80.97 -0.11 9.02
CA LYS A 409 81.81 0.20 7.84
C LYS A 409 81.11 1.22 6.94
N LYS A 410 81.85 2.09 6.27
CA LYS A 410 81.31 2.85 5.13
C LYS A 410 80.65 1.90 4.12
N GLY A 411 79.53 2.33 3.54
CA GLY A 411 78.69 1.53 2.66
C GLY A 411 77.68 0.63 3.39
N THR A 412 77.65 0.63 4.73
CA THR A 412 76.64 -0.13 5.48
C THR A 412 75.25 0.44 5.23
N GLU A 413 74.29 -0.45 4.95
CA GLU A 413 72.88 -0.11 4.77
C GLU A 413 72.21 0.23 6.11
N VAL A 414 71.57 1.39 6.20
CA VAL A 414 70.71 1.80 7.33
C VAL A 414 69.29 1.95 6.82
N ARG A 415 68.37 1.11 7.33
CA ARG A 415 66.94 1.16 6.96
C ARG A 415 66.18 2.09 7.88
N LEU A 416 65.28 2.87 7.29
CA LEU A 416 64.42 3.82 8.00
C LEU A 416 62.95 3.44 7.82
N THR A 417 62.20 3.49 8.93
CA THR A 417 60.74 3.42 8.95
C THR A 417 60.17 4.83 8.93
N ILE A 418 59.41 5.18 7.91
CA ILE A 418 58.86 6.55 7.73
C ILE A 418 57.38 6.60 8.08
N SER A 419 56.97 7.61 8.84
CA SER A 419 55.58 7.85 9.22
C SER A 419 54.70 8.25 8.03
N LYS A 420 53.51 7.65 7.96
CA LYS A 420 52.37 8.07 7.12
C LYS A 420 51.52 9.17 7.78
N GLY A 421 51.80 9.53 9.03
CA GLY A 421 50.97 10.36 9.89
C GLY A 421 49.87 9.54 10.60
N PRO A 422 49.00 10.20 11.40
CA PRO A 422 47.89 9.52 12.06
C PRO A 422 46.97 8.86 11.04
N GLU A 423 46.39 7.73 11.43
CA GLU A 423 45.38 7.06 10.64
C GLU A 423 44.09 7.91 10.63
N MET A 424 43.62 8.21 9.42
CA MET A 424 42.45 9.05 9.19
C MET A 424 41.28 8.20 8.72
N VAL A 425 40.11 8.46 9.26
CA VAL A 425 38.83 7.87 8.86
C VAL A 425 37.88 8.96 8.36
N VAL A 426 36.92 8.57 7.53
CA VAL A 426 35.91 9.48 7.00
C VAL A 426 34.68 9.42 7.87
N VAL A 427 34.19 10.57 8.32
CA VAL A 427 32.97 10.64 9.14
C VAL A 427 31.76 10.23 8.28
N PRO A 428 31.01 9.18 8.65
CA PRO A 428 29.83 8.77 7.91
C PRO A 428 28.72 9.82 8.04
N ARG A 429 27.76 9.80 7.11
CA ARG A 429 26.52 10.57 7.25
C ARG A 429 25.60 9.86 8.23
N LEU A 430 25.29 10.51 9.34
CA LEU A 430 24.44 10.01 10.42
C LEU A 430 23.09 10.74 10.48
N THR A 431 22.96 11.88 9.79
CA THR A 431 21.69 12.60 9.69
C THR A 431 20.61 11.76 9.02
N SER A 432 19.38 11.86 9.54
CA SER A 432 18.19 11.10 9.13
C SER A 432 18.18 9.61 9.51
N PHE A 433 19.22 9.10 10.19
CA PHE A 433 19.20 7.78 10.81
C PHE A 433 18.58 7.81 12.21
N ASP A 434 18.13 6.66 12.70
CA ASP A 434 17.80 6.47 14.11
C ASP A 434 19.07 6.57 14.96
N LEU A 435 18.97 7.09 16.20
CA LEU A 435 20.09 7.23 17.12
C LEU A 435 20.89 5.93 17.30
N GLU A 436 20.20 4.79 17.41
CA GLU A 436 20.88 3.52 17.64
C GLU A 436 21.65 3.05 16.40
N VAL A 437 21.07 3.26 15.21
CA VAL A 437 21.76 2.99 13.92
C VAL A 437 22.95 3.94 13.74
N ALA A 438 22.82 5.20 14.13
CA ALA A 438 23.89 6.17 14.04
C ALA A 438 25.10 5.78 14.92
N LYS A 439 24.86 5.27 16.15
CA LYS A 439 25.93 4.76 17.03
C LYS A 439 26.61 3.51 16.46
N GLU A 440 25.86 2.61 15.85
CA GLU A 440 26.44 1.43 15.19
C GLU A 440 27.39 1.83 14.05
N LEU A 441 26.98 2.80 13.22
CA LEU A 441 27.82 3.34 12.15
C LEU A 441 29.07 4.07 12.68
N ILE A 442 28.95 4.83 13.78
CA ILE A 442 30.09 5.45 14.46
C ILE A 442 31.11 4.37 14.86
N SER A 443 30.66 3.31 15.53
CA SER A 443 31.55 2.25 15.99
C SER A 443 32.17 1.47 14.82
N LYS A 444 31.43 1.26 13.72
CA LYS A 444 31.92 0.52 12.55
C LYS A 444 33.07 1.24 11.83
N GLU A 445 33.00 2.57 11.74
CA GLU A 445 34.02 3.40 11.08
C GLU A 445 35.24 3.72 11.97
N GLY A 446 35.37 3.03 13.11
CA GLY A 446 36.46 3.27 14.06
C GLY A 446 36.37 4.62 14.77
N LEU A 447 35.18 5.23 14.81
CA LEU A 447 34.88 6.48 15.54
C LEU A 447 34.32 6.17 16.93
N SER A 448 34.13 7.19 17.75
CA SER A 448 33.60 7.06 19.12
C SER A 448 32.35 7.92 19.34
N ASP A 449 31.47 7.47 20.24
CA ASP A 449 30.27 8.22 20.60
C ASP A 449 30.63 9.54 21.30
N GLY A 450 30.00 10.63 20.85
CA GLY A 450 30.07 11.96 21.45
C GLY A 450 28.83 12.31 22.28
N GLU A 451 28.56 13.61 22.42
CA GLU A 451 27.39 14.14 23.11
C GLU A 451 26.12 13.96 22.27
N VAL A 452 25.02 13.51 22.89
CA VAL A 452 23.70 13.39 22.26
C VAL A 452 22.74 14.39 22.90
N THR A 453 22.21 15.32 22.12
CA THR A 453 21.21 16.31 22.55
C THR A 453 19.89 16.12 21.80
N TYR A 454 18.80 16.69 22.32
CA TYR A 454 17.45 16.49 21.79
C TYR A 454 16.74 17.81 21.50
N GLU A 455 16.08 17.92 20.35
CA GLU A 455 15.37 19.12 19.88
C GLU A 455 14.07 18.75 19.14
N ASN A 456 13.03 19.58 19.28
CA ASN A 456 11.81 19.40 18.50
C ASN A 456 12.06 19.67 17.00
N ASN A 457 11.68 18.74 16.14
CA ASN A 457 11.90 18.83 14.70
C ASN A 457 10.78 18.11 13.95
N GLU A 458 10.51 18.48 12.69
CA GLU A 458 9.47 17.82 11.88
C GLU A 458 9.70 16.32 11.67
N LYS A 459 10.96 15.86 11.80
CA LYS A 459 11.32 14.44 11.76
C LYS A 459 10.78 13.69 12.97
N LYS A 460 10.50 12.38 12.83
CA LYS A 460 10.07 11.50 13.92
C LYS A 460 11.04 11.55 15.11
N ALA A 461 10.52 11.42 16.33
CA ALA A 461 11.32 11.28 17.53
C ALA A 461 12.34 10.11 17.40
N GLY A 462 13.57 10.33 17.83
CA GLY A 462 14.67 9.35 17.75
C GLY A 462 15.55 9.48 16.49
N ILE A 463 15.18 10.31 15.53
CA ILE A 463 15.97 10.52 14.30
C ILE A 463 17.03 11.60 14.50
N VAL A 464 18.29 11.30 14.17
CA VAL A 464 19.40 12.26 14.15
C VAL A 464 19.10 13.38 13.15
N ILE A 465 19.08 14.62 13.61
CA ILE A 465 18.79 15.81 12.80
C ILE A 465 20.06 16.55 12.39
N SER A 466 21.11 16.51 13.22
CA SER A 466 22.43 17.04 12.89
C SER A 466 23.54 16.24 13.60
N GLN A 467 24.76 16.39 13.09
CA GLN A 467 25.96 15.72 13.61
C GLN A 467 27.13 16.70 13.61
N PHE A 468 28.13 16.44 14.45
CA PHE A 468 29.41 17.11 14.42
C PHE A 468 30.54 16.18 14.86
N PRO A 469 31.67 16.06 14.14
CA PRO A 469 32.01 16.70 12.87
C PRO A 469 31.06 16.36 11.70
N GLU A 470 31.08 17.19 10.66
CA GLU A 470 30.20 17.06 9.49
C GLU A 470 30.47 15.77 8.70
N ALA A 471 29.44 15.27 8.01
CA ALA A 471 29.57 14.10 7.16
C ALA A 471 30.65 14.30 6.09
N TYR A 472 31.37 13.23 5.77
CA TYR A 472 32.48 13.16 4.82
C TYR A 472 33.73 13.97 5.21
N SER A 473 33.77 14.56 6.41
CA SER A 473 35.00 15.13 6.95
C SER A 473 36.01 14.01 7.30
N SER A 474 37.30 14.32 7.20
CA SER A 474 38.37 13.39 7.56
C SER A 474 38.85 13.71 8.97
N VAL A 475 38.82 12.71 9.85
CA VAL A 475 39.19 12.83 11.27
C VAL A 475 40.12 11.69 11.66
N ASN A 476 40.85 11.85 12.75
CA ASN A 476 41.66 10.76 13.29
C ASN A 476 40.76 9.60 13.72
N THR A 477 41.23 8.36 13.57
CA THR A 477 40.60 7.18 14.18
C THR A 477 40.33 7.41 15.67
N GLY A 478 39.13 7.06 16.13
CA GLY A 478 38.65 7.28 17.50
C GLY A 478 38.08 8.67 17.78
N ALA A 479 37.95 9.55 16.78
CA ALA A 479 37.32 10.85 16.96
C ALA A 479 35.86 10.71 17.44
N LYS A 480 35.43 11.63 18.31
CA LYS A 480 34.06 11.64 18.88
C LYS A 480 33.07 12.34 17.95
N ILE A 481 31.90 11.73 17.77
CA ILE A 481 30.80 12.29 16.97
C ILE A 481 29.62 12.70 17.87
N ASN A 482 29.35 14.00 17.94
CA ASN A 482 28.19 14.56 18.62
C ASN A 482 26.95 14.52 17.72
N LEU A 483 25.78 14.25 18.29
CA LEU A 483 24.52 14.13 17.58
C LEU A 483 23.44 15.02 18.20
N VAL A 484 22.62 15.63 17.36
CA VAL A 484 21.33 16.21 17.78
C VAL A 484 20.23 15.31 17.25
N VAL A 485 19.28 14.94 18.10
CA VAL A 485 18.22 13.97 17.82
C VAL A 485 16.85 14.65 17.91
N SER A 486 15.95 14.31 17.00
CA SER A 486 14.59 14.82 17.02
C SER A 486 13.83 14.29 18.24
N SER A 487 13.13 15.17 18.93
CA SER A 487 12.09 14.84 19.92
C SER A 487 10.70 14.66 19.28
N GLY A 488 10.60 14.77 17.96
CA GLY A 488 9.36 14.75 17.19
C GLY A 488 8.81 16.16 16.88
N PRO A 489 7.79 16.24 16.00
CA PRO A 489 7.14 17.51 15.67
C PRO A 489 6.60 18.18 16.92
N LYS A 490 6.65 19.52 16.97
CA LYS A 490 5.98 20.27 18.02
C LYS A 490 4.46 20.10 17.85
N ILE A 491 3.85 19.32 18.73
CA ILE A 491 2.40 19.09 18.72
C ILE A 491 1.73 20.32 19.36
N GLU A 492 1.10 21.14 18.53
CA GLU A 492 0.27 22.26 18.99
C GLU A 492 -1.14 21.74 19.32
N LYS A 493 -1.48 21.76 20.61
CA LYS A 493 -2.81 21.37 21.08
C LYS A 493 -3.79 22.53 20.98
N VAL A 494 -5.03 22.19 20.68
CA VAL A 494 -6.17 23.11 20.63
C VAL A 494 -7.28 22.58 21.54
N GLU A 495 -8.03 23.50 22.12
CA GLU A 495 -9.16 23.19 22.97
C GLU A 495 -10.40 22.87 22.12
N VAL A 496 -11.07 21.75 22.42
CA VAL A 496 -12.32 21.35 21.75
C VAL A 496 -13.47 22.27 22.19
N PRO A 497 -14.15 22.96 21.25
CA PRO A 497 -15.26 23.83 21.59
C PRO A 497 -16.51 23.03 22.01
N LYS A 498 -17.37 23.65 22.82
CA LYS A 498 -18.71 23.13 23.10
C LYS A 498 -19.61 23.40 21.91
N VAL A 499 -20.06 22.34 21.24
CA VAL A 499 -20.95 22.44 20.06
C VAL A 499 -22.33 21.82 20.30
N ILE A 500 -22.50 21.04 21.37
CA ILE A 500 -23.83 20.55 21.80
C ILE A 500 -24.77 21.74 22.04
N GLY A 501 -25.99 21.65 21.49
CA GLY A 501 -27.04 22.66 21.53
C GLY A 501 -26.92 23.74 20.44
N GLN A 502 -25.87 23.71 19.62
CA GLN A 502 -25.74 24.61 18.47
C GLN A 502 -26.41 24.02 17.23
N LEU A 503 -26.79 24.89 16.30
CA LEU A 503 -27.13 24.47 14.94
C LEU A 503 -25.90 23.83 14.27
N GLN A 504 -26.12 22.80 13.46
CA GLN A 504 -25.07 22.08 12.76
C GLN A 504 -24.13 23.02 11.99
N SER A 505 -24.66 24.02 11.29
CA SER A 505 -23.85 25.01 10.57
C SER A 505 -22.88 25.78 11.49
N ALA A 506 -23.36 26.26 12.64
CA ALA A 506 -22.56 26.99 13.63
C ALA A 506 -21.54 26.09 14.37
N ALA A 507 -21.92 24.83 14.62
CA ALA A 507 -21.03 23.82 15.19
C ALA A 507 -19.84 23.54 14.27
N LEU A 508 -20.09 23.37 12.97
CA LEU A 508 -19.05 23.14 11.96
C LEU A 508 -18.08 24.34 11.86
N GLU A 509 -18.60 25.56 11.94
CA GLU A 509 -17.77 26.78 11.96
C GLU A 509 -16.90 26.86 13.23
N SER A 510 -17.47 26.56 14.39
CA SER A 510 -16.77 26.56 15.68
C SER A 510 -15.61 25.56 15.70
N LEU A 511 -15.78 24.37 15.09
CA LEU A 511 -14.71 23.38 14.94
C LEU A 511 -13.59 23.90 14.02
N ARG A 512 -13.95 24.45 12.85
CA ARG A 512 -12.97 24.99 11.89
C ARG A 512 -12.17 26.15 12.48
N ALA A 513 -12.80 27.02 13.27
CA ALA A 513 -12.14 28.14 13.93
C ALA A 513 -11.03 27.69 14.91
N ARG A 514 -11.11 26.46 15.43
CA ARG A 514 -10.09 25.83 16.27
C ARG A 514 -9.13 24.91 15.50
N ASN A 515 -9.18 24.91 14.16
CA ASN A 515 -8.47 23.97 13.29
C ASN A 515 -8.82 22.49 13.57
N LEU A 516 -10.03 22.21 14.02
CA LEU A 516 -10.59 20.87 14.10
C LEU A 516 -11.41 20.56 12.85
N ILE A 517 -11.53 19.28 12.50
CA ILE A 517 -12.34 18.86 11.36
C ILE A 517 -13.60 18.14 11.84
N PRO A 518 -14.74 18.27 11.12
CA PRO A 518 -15.90 17.45 11.40
C PRO A 518 -15.62 16.00 11.03
N GLY A 519 -15.91 15.08 11.96
CA GLY A 519 -15.86 13.65 11.74
C GLY A 519 -17.16 13.12 11.14
N ASN A 520 -17.59 11.94 11.61
CA ASN A 520 -18.85 11.34 11.23
C ASN A 520 -20.03 12.14 11.78
N ILE A 521 -21.03 12.39 10.94
CA ILE A 521 -22.27 13.07 11.32
C ILE A 521 -23.42 12.07 11.21
N ARG A 522 -24.04 11.76 12.35
CA ARG A 522 -25.20 10.87 12.43
C ARG A 522 -26.46 11.64 12.76
N LEU A 523 -27.58 11.12 12.28
CA LEU A 523 -28.90 11.71 12.51
C LEU A 523 -29.72 10.81 13.45
N GLU A 524 -30.19 11.38 14.58
CA GLU A 524 -31.02 10.69 15.57
C GLU A 524 -32.29 11.51 15.86
N TYR A 525 -33.42 10.84 16.10
CA TYR A 525 -34.62 11.52 16.62
C TYR A 525 -34.38 11.95 18.08
N SER A 526 -34.81 13.15 18.43
CA SER A 526 -34.69 13.67 19.79
C SER A 526 -35.72 14.78 20.03
N SER A 527 -35.89 15.21 21.28
CA SER A 527 -36.71 16.37 21.62
C SER A 527 -36.12 17.71 21.18
N GLU A 528 -34.86 17.73 20.71
CA GLU A 528 -34.22 18.95 20.22
C GLU A 528 -34.72 19.31 18.81
N PRO A 529 -34.78 20.61 18.46
CA PRO A 529 -35.14 21.03 17.10
C PRO A 529 -34.26 20.39 16.02
N GLU A 530 -34.81 20.21 14.83
CA GLU A 530 -34.08 19.66 13.69
C GLU A 530 -32.80 20.48 13.41
N ASN A 531 -31.71 19.79 13.05
CA ASN A 531 -30.39 20.35 12.78
C ASN A 531 -29.62 20.88 13.99
N VAL A 532 -30.07 20.60 15.22
CA VAL A 532 -29.31 20.90 16.45
C VAL A 532 -28.37 19.74 16.81
N ILE A 533 -27.13 20.03 17.23
CA ILE A 533 -26.19 19.02 17.72
C ILE A 533 -26.63 18.53 19.11
N ILE A 534 -26.82 17.22 19.26
CA ILE A 534 -27.23 16.59 20.52
C ILE A 534 -26.11 15.83 21.21
N LYS A 535 -25.07 15.39 20.47
CA LYS A 535 -23.87 14.76 21.03
C LYS A 535 -22.63 15.16 20.21
N GLN A 536 -21.48 15.23 20.88
CA GLN A 536 -20.15 15.35 20.27
C GLN A 536 -19.25 14.23 20.82
N SER A 537 -18.34 13.69 20.01
CA SER A 537 -17.50 12.54 20.42
C SER A 537 -16.41 12.89 21.43
N ILE A 538 -15.95 14.13 21.45
CA ILE A 538 -14.89 14.61 22.36
C ILE A 538 -15.47 15.71 23.24
N GLU A 539 -15.26 15.60 24.55
CA GLU A 539 -15.79 16.56 25.52
C GLU A 539 -15.24 17.97 25.31
N ALA A 540 -16.09 18.97 25.49
CA ALA A 540 -15.70 20.37 25.43
C ALA A 540 -14.62 20.69 26.49
N GLY A 541 -13.61 21.47 26.12
CA GLY A 541 -12.46 21.78 26.97
C GLY A 541 -11.29 20.81 26.85
N SER A 542 -11.46 19.66 26.18
CA SER A 542 -10.38 18.69 25.94
C SER A 542 -9.27 19.30 25.09
N GLN A 543 -8.01 19.00 25.41
CA GLN A 543 -6.84 19.41 24.63
C GLN A 543 -6.47 18.32 23.63
N VAL A 544 -6.70 18.59 22.35
CA VAL A 544 -6.44 17.63 21.25
C VAL A 544 -5.51 18.23 20.21
N ASP A 545 -4.97 17.38 19.35
CA ASP A 545 -4.10 17.81 18.27
C ASP A 545 -4.92 18.58 17.22
N LYS A 546 -4.28 19.54 16.54
CA LYS A 546 -4.90 20.17 15.35
C LYS A 546 -5.32 19.10 14.35
N GLN A 547 -6.40 19.38 13.62
CA GLN A 547 -7.05 18.48 12.66
C GLN A 547 -7.65 17.20 13.25
N THR A 548 -7.77 17.09 14.57
CA THR A 548 -8.56 16.01 15.20
C THR A 548 -10.01 16.08 14.71
N ALA A 549 -10.55 14.93 14.32
CA ALA A 549 -11.93 14.78 13.91
C ALA A 549 -12.87 14.71 15.12
N VAL A 550 -13.93 15.52 15.11
CA VAL A 550 -14.99 15.48 16.14
C VAL A 550 -16.27 14.97 15.48
N ASP A 551 -16.72 13.78 15.87
CA ASP A 551 -17.98 13.20 15.39
C ASP A 551 -19.15 13.88 16.09
N LEU A 552 -20.24 14.06 15.37
CA LEU A 552 -21.42 14.78 15.83
C LEU A 552 -22.68 13.93 15.63
N VAL A 553 -23.62 14.04 16.55
CA VAL A 553 -24.99 13.54 16.37
C VAL A 553 -25.90 14.75 16.28
N VAL A 554 -26.72 14.78 15.23
CA VAL A 554 -27.62 15.88 14.88
C VAL A 554 -29.06 15.42 15.05
N SER A 555 -29.91 16.25 15.64
CA SER A 555 -31.32 15.97 15.82
C SER A 555 -32.06 15.98 14.48
N ARG A 556 -32.90 14.96 14.28
CA ARG A 556 -33.93 14.88 13.22
C ARG A 556 -35.27 15.50 13.63
N GLY A 557 -35.34 16.12 14.81
CA GLY A 557 -36.60 16.48 15.47
C GLY A 557 -37.22 15.31 16.24
N GLU A 558 -38.42 15.54 16.76
CA GLU A 558 -39.18 14.52 17.51
C GLU A 558 -39.61 13.36 16.61
N ASP A 559 -39.62 12.15 17.17
CA ASP A 559 -40.20 11.00 16.50
C ASP A 559 -41.73 11.12 16.50
N ASN A 560 -42.31 11.31 15.31
CA ASN A 560 -43.74 11.50 15.12
C ASN A 560 -44.49 10.19 14.81
N LYS A 561 -43.84 9.03 14.98
CA LYS A 561 -44.46 7.72 14.79
C LYS A 561 -45.32 7.31 15.99
N VAL A 562 -46.47 6.72 15.71
CA VAL A 562 -47.40 6.17 16.71
C VAL A 562 -47.85 4.77 16.27
N ASN A 563 -47.91 3.84 17.21
CA ASN A 563 -48.33 2.46 16.93
C ASN A 563 -49.86 2.37 16.82
N VAL A 564 -50.33 1.69 15.78
CA VAL A 564 -51.75 1.43 15.57
C VAL A 564 -52.18 0.28 16.49
N PRO A 565 -53.15 0.50 17.41
CA PRO A 565 -53.66 -0.56 18.27
C PRO A 565 -54.61 -1.50 17.51
N SER A 566 -54.95 -2.64 18.12
CA SER A 566 -56.03 -3.49 17.62
C SER A 566 -57.37 -2.86 17.98
N LEU A 567 -58.14 -2.52 16.96
CA LEU A 567 -59.47 -1.89 17.07
C LEU A 567 -60.60 -2.84 16.63
N VAL A 568 -60.27 -3.92 15.92
CA VAL A 568 -61.24 -4.97 15.53
C VAL A 568 -61.91 -5.58 16.76
N GLY A 569 -63.24 -5.70 16.72
CA GLY A 569 -64.07 -6.19 17.82
C GLY A 569 -64.36 -5.17 18.93
N THR A 570 -63.89 -3.92 18.79
CA THR A 570 -64.25 -2.82 19.71
C THR A 570 -65.45 -2.03 19.19
N ASP A 571 -66.10 -1.29 20.07
CA ASP A 571 -67.16 -0.35 19.69
C ASP A 571 -66.59 0.87 18.93
N GLN A 572 -67.30 1.35 17.92
CA GLN A 572 -66.92 2.49 17.08
C GLN A 572 -66.50 3.72 17.89
N GLU A 573 -67.23 4.09 18.94
CA GLU A 573 -66.93 5.28 19.74
C GLU A 573 -65.60 5.13 20.50
N ASN A 574 -65.35 3.93 21.03
CA ASN A 574 -64.11 3.56 21.69
C ASN A 574 -62.93 3.52 20.69
N ALA A 575 -63.16 2.99 19.47
CA ALA A 575 -62.13 2.95 18.44
C ALA A 575 -61.73 4.35 17.95
N VAL A 576 -62.70 5.21 17.68
CA VAL A 576 -62.48 6.59 17.24
C VAL A 576 -61.80 7.43 18.32
N SER A 577 -62.20 7.28 19.59
CA SER A 577 -61.56 8.00 20.70
C SER A 577 -60.12 7.52 20.94
N THR A 578 -59.86 6.22 20.81
CA THR A 578 -58.50 5.65 20.90
C THR A 578 -57.59 6.22 19.80
N LEU A 579 -58.06 6.23 18.55
CA LEU A 579 -57.30 6.83 17.44
C LEU A 579 -57.04 8.32 17.64
N ARG A 580 -58.05 9.08 18.09
CA ARG A 580 -57.91 10.52 18.36
C ARG A 580 -56.89 10.81 19.46
N ASN A 581 -56.89 10.02 20.55
CA ASN A 581 -55.94 10.18 21.65
C ASN A 581 -54.49 9.88 21.23
N LEU A 582 -54.33 9.03 20.21
CA LEU A 582 -53.05 8.73 19.57
C LEU A 582 -52.64 9.77 18.52
N GLY A 583 -53.47 10.79 18.28
CA GLY A 583 -53.22 11.81 17.25
C GLY A 583 -53.44 11.30 15.82
N LEU A 584 -54.23 10.24 15.63
CA LEU A 584 -54.59 9.66 14.33
C LEU A 584 -56.01 10.10 13.92
N ILE A 585 -56.29 10.04 12.61
CA ILE A 585 -57.59 10.39 12.05
C ILE A 585 -58.38 9.10 11.82
N ALA A 586 -59.62 9.02 12.29
CA ALA A 586 -60.50 7.88 12.02
C ALA A 586 -61.39 8.17 10.82
N ASP A 587 -61.38 7.28 9.83
CA ASP A 587 -62.23 7.32 8.64
C ASP A 587 -63.20 6.15 8.68
N VAL A 588 -64.49 6.37 8.96
CA VAL A 588 -65.43 5.30 9.31
C VAL A 588 -66.42 5.05 8.19
N SER A 589 -66.50 3.80 7.76
CA SER A 589 -67.51 3.26 6.83
C SER A 589 -68.30 2.13 7.50
N SER A 590 -69.47 1.78 6.98
CA SER A 590 -70.36 0.80 7.64
C SER A 590 -70.99 -0.18 6.66
N GLU A 591 -71.08 -1.45 7.05
CA GLU A 591 -71.65 -2.56 6.27
C GLU A 591 -72.52 -3.48 7.14
N TYR A 592 -73.46 -4.23 6.52
CA TYR A 592 -74.25 -5.23 7.25
C TYR A 592 -73.38 -6.45 7.59
N SER A 593 -73.52 -6.97 8.81
CA SER A 593 -72.79 -8.17 9.24
C SER A 593 -73.57 -8.91 10.33
N ASP A 594 -73.13 -10.12 10.68
CA ASP A 594 -73.69 -10.88 11.81
C ASP A 594 -73.26 -10.33 13.19
N LYS A 595 -72.41 -9.29 13.24
CA LYS A 595 -71.91 -8.68 14.47
C LYS A 595 -72.85 -7.59 15.02
N PRO A 596 -72.81 -7.33 16.34
CA PRO A 596 -73.49 -6.20 16.97
C PRO A 596 -73.30 -4.88 16.22
N VAL A 597 -74.34 -4.04 16.19
CA VAL A 597 -74.29 -2.69 15.61
C VAL A 597 -73.15 -1.90 16.25
N ASN A 598 -72.40 -1.15 15.43
CA ASN A 598 -71.24 -0.33 15.79
C ASN A 598 -69.97 -1.10 16.21
N GLU A 599 -69.94 -2.43 16.11
CA GLU A 599 -68.70 -3.19 16.29
C GLU A 599 -67.77 -3.01 15.08
N VAL A 600 -66.48 -2.74 15.31
CA VAL A 600 -65.45 -2.63 14.27
C VAL A 600 -65.12 -4.00 13.69
N LEU A 601 -65.35 -4.16 12.39
CA LEU A 601 -65.14 -5.39 11.61
C LEU A 601 -63.71 -5.48 11.06
N SER A 602 -63.17 -4.36 10.59
CA SER A 602 -61.81 -4.29 10.06
C SER A 602 -61.20 -2.90 10.20
N GLN A 603 -59.87 -2.84 10.12
CA GLN A 603 -59.06 -1.63 10.12
C GLN A 603 -58.07 -1.67 8.95
N SER A 604 -57.78 -0.52 8.34
CA SER A 604 -56.90 -0.45 7.15
C SER A 604 -55.42 -0.73 7.42
N ILE A 605 -54.95 -0.46 8.65
CA ILE A 605 -53.56 -0.70 9.07
C ILE A 605 -53.57 -1.71 10.20
N GLU A 606 -52.86 -2.83 10.03
CA GLU A 606 -52.80 -3.88 11.05
C GLU A 606 -52.20 -3.38 12.37
N SER A 607 -52.67 -3.96 13.48
CA SER A 607 -52.19 -3.64 14.82
C SER A 607 -50.70 -3.92 14.97
N GLY A 608 -49.97 -3.01 15.62
CA GLY A 608 -48.53 -3.12 15.85
C GLY A 608 -47.67 -2.39 14.80
N ASN A 609 -48.25 -2.00 13.66
CA ASN A 609 -47.58 -1.13 12.70
C ASN A 609 -47.51 0.32 13.20
N SER A 610 -46.44 1.03 12.85
CA SER A 610 -46.24 2.45 13.21
C SER A 610 -46.56 3.38 12.04
N VAL A 611 -47.33 4.44 12.29
CA VAL A 611 -47.72 5.46 11.31
C VAL A 611 -47.41 6.86 11.83
N ASP A 612 -47.34 7.86 10.96
CA ASP A 612 -47.14 9.25 11.39
C ASP A 612 -48.41 9.79 12.07
N LYS A 613 -48.25 10.63 13.10
CA LYS A 613 -49.38 11.41 13.66
C LYS A 613 -50.10 12.15 12.54
N GLY A 614 -51.43 12.11 12.56
CA GLY A 614 -52.31 12.66 11.53
C GLY A 614 -52.66 11.67 10.40
N SER A 615 -52.08 10.46 10.39
CA SER A 615 -52.47 9.43 9.42
C SER A 615 -53.93 9.00 9.61
N ALA A 616 -54.63 8.76 8.50
CA ALA A 616 -55.99 8.23 8.51
C ALA A 616 -55.99 6.70 8.64
N ILE A 617 -56.77 6.18 9.57
CA ILE A 617 -57.06 4.75 9.73
C ILE A 617 -58.52 4.54 9.36
N SER A 618 -58.75 3.80 8.27
CA SER A 618 -60.10 3.49 7.81
C SER A 618 -60.63 2.31 8.63
N LEU A 619 -61.82 2.48 9.19
CA LEU A 619 -62.54 1.49 9.97
C LEU A 619 -63.82 1.10 9.23
N VAL A 620 -64.11 -0.20 9.20
CA VAL A 620 -65.39 -0.72 8.75
C VAL A 620 -66.16 -1.19 9.99
N VAL A 621 -67.38 -0.71 10.19
CA VAL A 621 -68.22 -1.05 11.36
C VAL A 621 -69.52 -1.75 10.95
N SER A 622 -70.06 -2.59 11.83
CA SER A 622 -71.30 -3.33 11.58
C SER A 622 -72.55 -2.45 11.69
N LYS A 623 -73.46 -2.59 10.72
CA LYS A 623 -74.85 -2.09 10.76
C LYS A 623 -75.82 -3.06 11.46
N GLY A 624 -75.32 -4.19 11.96
CA GLY A 624 -76.13 -5.33 12.39
C GLY A 624 -76.51 -6.25 11.22
N PRO A 625 -77.29 -7.32 11.49
CA PRO A 625 -77.72 -8.26 10.46
C PRO A 625 -78.50 -7.54 9.37
N GLU A 626 -78.30 -7.96 8.13
CA GLU A 626 -79.09 -7.47 7.00
C GLU A 626 -80.58 -7.77 7.28
N PRO A 627 -81.47 -6.75 7.24
CA PRO A 627 -82.88 -6.96 7.53
C PRO A 627 -83.49 -7.94 6.53
N GLN A 628 -84.17 -8.98 7.03
CA GLN A 628 -84.92 -9.88 6.16
C GLN A 628 -86.10 -9.12 5.53
N PRO A 629 -86.41 -9.37 4.24
CA PRO A 629 -87.58 -8.77 3.61
C PRO A 629 -88.84 -9.18 4.39
N GLU A 630 -89.61 -8.19 4.83
CA GLU A 630 -90.85 -8.36 5.60
C GLU A 630 -91.92 -9.05 4.73
N PRO A 631 -92.70 -10.02 5.23
CA PRO A 631 -93.77 -10.63 4.46
C PRO A 631 -94.92 -9.63 4.26
N GLU A 632 -95.29 -9.36 3.01
CA GLU A 632 -96.34 -8.40 2.67
C GLU A 632 -97.73 -8.78 3.25
N PRO A 633 -98.50 -7.82 3.78
CA PRO A 633 -99.87 -8.03 4.25
C PRO A 633 -100.85 -8.18 3.09
N VAL A 634 -101.79 -9.12 3.21
CA VAL A 634 -102.87 -9.39 2.25
C VAL A 634 -104.08 -8.53 2.59
N ASP A 635 -104.50 -7.65 1.67
CA ASP A 635 -105.80 -6.94 1.72
C ASP A 635 -106.36 -6.67 0.29
N PRO A 636 -107.68 -6.40 0.14
CA PRO A 636 -108.51 -6.70 -1.06
C PRO A 636 -108.48 -5.61 -2.17
N PRO A 637 -109.12 -5.81 -3.35
CA PRO A 637 -108.62 -5.35 -4.65
C PRO A 637 -109.01 -3.91 -5.05
N VAL A 638 -108.29 -3.38 -6.06
CA VAL A 638 -108.39 -2.11 -6.86
C VAL A 638 -107.11 -1.27 -6.63
N ASP A 639 -106.23 -0.88 -7.57
CA ASP A 639 -106.10 -0.80 -9.05
C ASP A 639 -104.57 -0.78 -9.37
N PRO A 640 -104.04 -1.23 -10.53
CA PRO A 640 -102.59 -1.31 -10.75
C PRO A 640 -101.98 0.03 -11.22
N GLN A 641 -100.89 0.46 -10.58
CA GLN A 641 -99.95 1.42 -11.17
C GLN A 641 -98.93 0.68 -12.07
N PRO A 642 -98.51 1.28 -13.19
CA PRO A 642 -97.89 0.57 -14.30
C PRO A 642 -96.43 0.20 -14.03
N THR A 643 -96.08 -1.02 -14.40
CA THR A 643 -94.69 -1.44 -14.66
C THR A 643 -94.16 -0.61 -15.84
N PRO A 644 -92.90 -0.15 -15.87
CA PRO A 644 -92.37 0.51 -17.06
C PRO A 644 -92.41 -0.48 -18.23
N GLU A 645 -93.19 -0.16 -19.26
CA GLU A 645 -93.27 -0.97 -20.48
C GLU A 645 -91.90 -0.96 -21.14
N GLN A 646 -91.24 -2.13 -21.16
CA GLN A 646 -90.11 -2.35 -22.03
C GLN A 646 -90.61 -2.45 -23.46
N LYS A 647 -90.11 -1.57 -24.34
CA LYS A 647 -90.41 -1.59 -25.77
C LYS A 647 -89.21 -2.11 -26.54
N LYS A 648 -89.51 -2.80 -27.65
CA LYS A 648 -88.52 -3.13 -28.67
C LYS A 648 -88.39 -1.93 -29.59
N PHE A 649 -87.17 -1.44 -29.72
CA PHE A 649 -86.78 -0.40 -30.65
C PHE A 649 -86.05 -1.03 -31.83
N VAL A 650 -86.46 -0.67 -33.05
CA VAL A 650 -85.87 -1.19 -34.29
C VAL A 650 -85.10 -0.07 -34.99
N PHE A 651 -83.81 -0.29 -35.20
CA PHE A 651 -82.92 0.63 -35.90
C PHE A 651 -82.67 0.11 -37.31
N ASN A 652 -83.11 0.87 -38.31
CA ASN A 652 -82.84 0.59 -39.73
C ASN A 652 -81.67 1.48 -40.20
N ILE A 653 -80.47 0.91 -40.24
CA ILE A 653 -79.23 1.66 -40.50
C ILE A 653 -78.75 1.36 -41.93
N GLN A 654 -78.77 2.38 -42.78
CA GLN A 654 -78.26 2.29 -44.14
C GLN A 654 -76.74 2.14 -44.13
N ALA A 655 -76.23 1.16 -44.89
CA ALA A 655 -74.80 0.99 -45.09
C ALA A 655 -74.17 2.25 -45.71
N PRO A 656 -73.01 2.71 -45.23
CA PRO A 656 -72.28 3.81 -45.85
C PRO A 656 -71.95 3.52 -47.31
N GLU A 657 -72.16 4.51 -48.19
CA GLU A 657 -71.99 4.37 -49.63
C GLU A 657 -70.54 3.97 -49.98
N GLY A 658 -70.37 2.84 -50.68
CA GLY A 658 -69.06 2.30 -51.07
C GLY A 658 -68.32 1.49 -49.99
N SER A 659 -68.93 1.20 -48.84
CA SER A 659 -68.32 0.34 -47.81
C SER A 659 -68.56 -1.17 -48.07
N GLU A 660 -67.52 -2.00 -47.87
CA GLU A 660 -67.66 -3.47 -47.87
C GLU A 660 -68.15 -3.99 -46.51
N SER A 661 -67.87 -3.26 -45.44
CA SER A 661 -68.35 -3.51 -44.08
C SER A 661 -68.33 -2.24 -43.24
N PHE A 662 -69.14 -2.20 -42.18
CA PHE A 662 -69.20 -1.10 -41.20
C PHE A 662 -69.62 -1.63 -39.82
N ASN A 663 -69.13 -1.01 -38.75
CA ASN A 663 -69.46 -1.35 -37.36
C ASN A 663 -70.57 -0.44 -36.83
N ILE A 664 -71.51 -1.02 -36.09
CA ILE A 664 -72.60 -0.31 -35.42
C ILE A 664 -72.47 -0.52 -33.92
N LYS A 665 -72.41 0.59 -33.16
CA LYS A 665 -72.51 0.60 -31.70
C LYS A 665 -73.70 1.42 -31.25
N ILE A 666 -74.48 0.90 -30.30
CA ILE A 666 -75.61 1.61 -29.70
C ILE A 666 -75.46 1.63 -28.19
N TYR A 667 -75.56 2.82 -27.60
CA TYR A 667 -75.48 3.05 -26.16
C TYR A 667 -76.78 3.62 -25.62
N ASN A 668 -77.08 3.33 -24.35
CA ASN A 668 -78.01 4.15 -23.58
C ASN A 668 -77.35 5.51 -23.29
N ALA A 669 -78.00 6.60 -23.70
CA ALA A 669 -77.43 7.94 -23.61
C ALA A 669 -77.28 8.45 -22.16
N SER A 670 -78.10 7.92 -21.23
CA SER A 670 -78.15 8.40 -19.84
C SER A 670 -77.02 7.87 -18.98
N ASP A 671 -76.77 6.56 -19.01
CA ASP A 671 -75.77 5.87 -18.19
C ASP A 671 -74.54 5.40 -18.98
N ARG A 672 -74.57 5.52 -20.32
CA ARG A 672 -73.51 5.10 -21.25
C ARG A 672 -73.32 3.59 -21.33
N GLU A 673 -74.32 2.80 -20.94
CA GLU A 673 -74.30 1.36 -21.14
C GLU A 673 -74.27 1.00 -22.64
N LEU A 674 -73.43 0.04 -23.02
CA LEU A 674 -73.35 -0.47 -24.40
C LEU A 674 -74.41 -1.55 -24.60
N LEU A 675 -75.39 -1.28 -25.47
CA LEU A 675 -76.52 -2.16 -25.73
C LEU A 675 -76.32 -3.05 -26.97
N HIS A 676 -75.51 -2.58 -27.94
CA HIS A 676 -75.21 -3.33 -29.16
C HIS A 676 -73.83 -2.95 -29.71
N ASP A 677 -73.04 -3.93 -30.16
CA ASP A 677 -71.77 -3.73 -30.89
C ASP A 677 -71.59 -4.89 -31.89
N ARG A 678 -71.71 -4.61 -33.19
CA ARG A 678 -71.50 -5.59 -34.25
C ARG A 678 -71.04 -4.95 -35.55
N THR A 679 -70.12 -5.63 -36.23
CA THR A 679 -69.73 -5.32 -37.61
C THR A 679 -70.61 -6.07 -38.61
N TYR A 680 -71.12 -5.33 -39.60
CA TYR A 680 -71.93 -5.83 -40.69
C TYR A 680 -71.16 -5.72 -42.01
N THR A 681 -71.29 -6.72 -42.86
CA THR A 681 -70.77 -6.75 -44.24
C THR A 681 -71.90 -6.41 -45.21
N THR A 682 -71.67 -5.57 -46.22
CA THR A 682 -72.74 -5.14 -47.12
C THR A 682 -73.36 -6.28 -47.93
N ALA A 683 -72.64 -7.39 -48.08
CA ALA A 683 -73.15 -8.63 -48.70
C ALA A 683 -74.18 -9.38 -47.85
N GLU A 684 -74.22 -9.18 -46.52
CA GLU A 684 -75.16 -9.86 -45.63
C GLU A 684 -76.47 -9.06 -45.40
N LEU A 685 -76.59 -7.86 -45.99
CA LEU A 685 -77.70 -6.94 -45.76
C LEU A 685 -78.71 -6.95 -46.91
N ASP A 686 -79.99 -7.07 -46.58
CA ASP A 686 -81.07 -6.87 -47.53
C ASP A 686 -81.23 -5.36 -47.83
N ASN A 687 -81.20 -4.98 -49.12
CA ASN A 687 -81.23 -3.60 -49.60
C ASN A 687 -80.19 -2.66 -48.96
N SER A 688 -79.04 -3.21 -48.53
CA SER A 688 -77.97 -2.48 -47.85
C SER A 688 -78.39 -1.81 -46.53
N VAL A 689 -79.40 -2.36 -45.84
CA VAL A 689 -79.87 -1.86 -44.52
C VAL A 689 -79.60 -2.92 -43.45
N ALA A 690 -78.93 -2.51 -42.37
CA ALA A 690 -78.79 -3.31 -41.15
C ALA A 690 -79.94 -3.03 -40.19
N VAL A 691 -80.65 -4.08 -39.78
CA VAL A 691 -81.76 -4.01 -38.83
C VAL A 691 -81.27 -4.48 -37.46
N VAL A 692 -81.33 -3.60 -36.45
CA VAL A 692 -80.94 -3.91 -35.07
C VAL A 692 -82.17 -3.78 -34.16
N GLU A 693 -82.45 -4.80 -33.35
CA GLU A 693 -83.52 -4.75 -32.35
C GLU A 693 -82.94 -4.62 -30.93
N ILE A 694 -83.38 -3.63 -30.16
CA ILE A 694 -82.99 -3.46 -28.74
C ILE A 694 -84.25 -3.36 -27.89
N THR A 695 -84.29 -4.12 -26.79
CA THR A 695 -85.36 -4.00 -25.78
C THR A 695 -84.89 -3.08 -24.66
N ALA A 696 -85.55 -1.95 -24.45
CA ALA A 696 -85.25 -1.00 -23.39
C ALA A 696 -86.53 -0.33 -22.86
N ASN A 697 -86.44 0.47 -21.80
CA ASN A 697 -87.58 1.23 -21.30
C ASN A 697 -88.06 2.24 -22.35
N GLU A 698 -89.36 2.51 -22.43
CA GLU A 698 -89.96 3.41 -23.43
C GLU A 698 -89.31 4.81 -23.49
N ASP A 699 -88.80 5.31 -22.36
CA ASP A 699 -88.15 6.61 -22.20
C ASP A 699 -86.63 6.60 -22.45
N THR A 700 -86.07 5.46 -22.87
CA THR A 700 -84.63 5.32 -23.14
C THR A 700 -84.22 6.13 -24.38
N GLN A 701 -83.21 6.99 -24.23
CA GLN A 701 -82.57 7.66 -25.36
C GLN A 701 -81.31 6.92 -25.80
N PHE A 702 -81.10 6.79 -27.10
CA PHE A 702 -79.98 6.05 -27.67
C PHE A 702 -78.94 6.97 -28.30
N LYS A 703 -77.67 6.58 -28.15
CA LYS A 703 -76.54 7.17 -28.89
C LYS A 703 -75.97 6.11 -29.83
N ILE A 704 -76.00 6.39 -31.13
CA ILE A 704 -75.64 5.43 -32.18
C ILE A 704 -74.34 5.89 -32.84
N LEU A 705 -73.40 4.97 -33.02
CA LEU A 705 -72.15 5.20 -33.73
C LEU A 705 -72.03 4.22 -34.89
N ILE A 706 -71.63 4.73 -36.06
CA ILE A 706 -71.25 3.95 -37.23
C ILE A 706 -69.76 4.20 -37.48
N ASP A 707 -68.94 3.14 -37.44
CA ASP A 707 -67.48 3.23 -37.49
C ASP A 707 -66.92 4.31 -36.55
N ASP A 708 -67.38 4.28 -35.30
CA ASP A 708 -67.04 5.19 -34.20
C ASP A 708 -67.40 6.69 -34.44
N LYS A 709 -68.20 7.00 -35.45
CA LYS A 709 -68.77 8.35 -35.67
C LYS A 709 -70.24 8.38 -35.26
N VAL A 710 -70.63 9.43 -34.53
CA VAL A 710 -72.02 9.62 -34.12
C VAL A 710 -72.91 9.74 -35.36
N ALA A 711 -73.97 8.93 -35.40
CA ALA A 711 -74.95 8.92 -36.47
C ALA A 711 -76.34 9.25 -35.91
N ASP A 712 -77.00 10.22 -36.53
CA ASP A 712 -78.39 10.57 -36.22
C ASP A 712 -79.31 9.62 -37.01
N ILE A 713 -79.67 8.50 -36.38
CA ILE A 713 -80.55 7.49 -36.95
C ILE A 713 -81.88 7.48 -36.19
N ASN A 714 -82.97 7.57 -36.95
CA ASN A 714 -84.31 7.38 -36.39
C ASN A 714 -84.56 5.89 -36.13
N TYR A 715 -85.22 5.61 -35.01
CA TYR A 715 -85.65 4.27 -34.61
C TYR A 715 -87.16 4.27 -34.40
N GLU A 716 -87.78 3.12 -34.66
CA GLU A 716 -89.21 2.89 -34.49
C GLU A 716 -89.51 2.06 -33.25
#